data_AF-A0A427YT45-F1
#
_entry.id   AF-A0A427YT45-F1
#
_cell.length_a   1.000
_cell.length_b   1.000
_cell.length_c   1.000
_cell.angle_alpha   90.00
_cell.angle_beta   90.00
_cell.angle_gamma   90.00
#
_symmetry.space_group_name_H-M   'P 1'
#
loop_
_entity.id
_entity.type
_entity.pdbx_description
1 polymer ?
#
loop_
_entity_poly.entity_id
_entity_poly.type
_entity_poly.pdbx_seq_one_letter_code
_entity_poly.pdbx_strand_id
1 'polypeptide(L)'
;MNEHQIEFGSRRGIPRLLDLFAKYNFPATFNCAGLALKLAPYWTERIVKAGHELSCGSLRWIDYMGVDPAVEEMHVKQAMDVFEEFDEVPKGWYVDRSSNFSIRAYCREHARRVLPLPYSSDSQSDDLPYWVPSPIKDEPGTGEDAGLLMIPVSQDCSDMRFNVRGAGWAGPDDFFKHLRDAFDILYEEGEEGEPKMMTVILHPPIIGRAGRTASLEKFLAYISEKSEVWVAKRSEIADHWKKHFPYDPAKAFGQTKWTNLDLAPSPPQDRKWTKWTFLAFWTAHAANVGNWTSGSSLISLGLYPLDTWLAIAFAHVLITVLIVANGRGPARYHIGFPVIARTTYGMWGSYLAVGMRAIVCIIWNGVNSYYAARLVTVAITAIWPNYKNLANILPASAGITSVNLASFFIFMSVFLALSFVHSRDLKYFYYVKSVLVFASMHGVLIWWMIKSQGVSFTTLASSAPLTQDKHIWLVLQAFNAGLGTASSLTVNQGDMARYARKPSDSLWTTLIGYPIASALPSYWNLWDTLDYMLTQYPESENRGARFAIFLVAVSMALAYLAVNLATNSLPFGSDVSALFPRWMTIRRGQVICTALGVAVVPWKLLVSATAFVTFLSGYGYWLAPIAACMSVDYYLIKRGNIFVPDLYNGESSSRYWFVRGWNPRSVVVTILALVPCLPSFAATIAPDHLNLPLGAQRMFYLSFTVTYALAAIMYYVSYLVWPEKAAAKKELGMRFEQQADEDDEEERRAIRLRAAEDGDGVDEGDVVEGKEYEVDGAKTAVMLSP
;
A
#
# COMPACT_ATOMS: atom_id res chain seq x y z
N MET A 1 33.95 8.83 22.39
CA MET A 1 35.20 8.54 23.14
C MET A 1 36.32 9.39 22.56
N ASN A 2 37.28 9.81 23.39
CA ASN A 2 38.51 10.47 22.94
C ASN A 2 39.63 9.44 22.69
N GLU A 3 40.77 9.87 22.17
CA GLU A 3 41.86 8.99 21.73
C GLU A 3 42.45 8.13 22.86
N HIS A 4 42.68 8.71 24.04
CA HIS A 4 43.17 7.97 25.21
C HIS A 4 42.16 6.92 25.72
N GLN A 5 40.85 7.15 25.55
CA GLN A 5 39.84 6.14 25.87
C GLN A 5 39.92 4.94 24.93
N ILE A 6 40.18 5.16 23.65
CA ILE A 6 40.35 4.10 22.65
C ILE A 6 41.66 3.33 22.90
N GLU A 7 42.75 4.03 23.21
CA GLU A 7 44.05 3.44 23.53
C GLU A 7 44.00 2.51 24.76
N PHE A 8 43.15 2.82 25.75
CA PHE A 8 42.92 1.91 26.88
C PHE A 8 42.43 0.53 26.41
N GLY A 9 41.61 0.49 25.36
CA GLY A 9 41.09 -0.74 24.78
C GLY A 9 42.21 -1.69 24.37
N SER A 10 43.18 -1.21 23.60
CA SER A 10 44.33 -2.04 23.18
C SER A 10 45.29 -2.33 24.33
N ARG A 11 45.58 -1.35 25.21
CA ARG A 11 46.56 -1.54 26.29
C ARG A 11 46.09 -2.50 27.38
N ARG A 12 44.82 -2.39 27.81
CA ARG A 12 44.30 -3.11 29.00
C ARG A 12 42.94 -3.76 28.79
N GLY A 13 42.17 -3.38 27.77
CA GLY A 13 40.87 -3.95 27.47
C GLY A 13 40.98 -5.34 26.83
N ILE A 14 41.64 -5.43 25.68
CA ILE A 14 41.86 -6.67 24.93
C ILE A 14 42.51 -7.75 25.81
N PRO A 15 43.68 -7.54 26.45
CA PRO A 15 44.29 -8.59 27.26
C PRO A 15 43.39 -9.05 28.42
N ARG A 16 42.64 -8.13 29.05
CA ARG A 16 41.71 -8.50 30.12
C ARG A 16 40.54 -9.35 29.61
N LEU A 17 40.03 -9.08 28.42
CA LEU A 17 38.99 -9.89 27.80
C LEU A 17 39.51 -11.26 27.37
N LEU A 18 40.73 -11.34 26.82
CA LEU A 18 41.36 -12.62 26.47
C LEU A 18 41.57 -13.49 27.71
N ASP A 19 42.10 -12.92 28.80
CA ASP A 19 42.27 -13.65 30.07
C ASP A 19 40.93 -14.14 30.63
N LEU A 20 39.88 -13.29 30.54
CA LEU A 20 38.54 -13.63 31.02
C LEU A 20 37.89 -14.73 30.17
N PHE A 21 37.95 -14.65 28.85
CA PHE A 21 37.41 -15.69 27.97
C PHE A 21 38.17 -17.01 28.11
N ALA A 22 39.49 -16.96 28.27
CA ALA A 22 40.29 -18.15 28.55
C ALA A 22 39.89 -18.81 29.89
N LYS A 23 39.56 -18.01 30.92
CA LYS A 23 39.10 -18.52 32.23
C LYS A 23 37.85 -19.40 32.12
N TYR A 24 36.91 -19.05 31.24
CA TYR A 24 35.66 -19.80 31.02
C TYR A 24 35.71 -20.75 29.81
N ASN A 25 36.84 -20.79 29.09
CA ASN A 25 36.96 -21.50 27.81
C ASN A 25 35.89 -21.08 26.78
N PHE A 26 35.53 -19.80 26.78
CA PHE A 26 34.51 -19.26 25.89
C PHE A 26 35.14 -18.67 24.63
N PRO A 27 34.77 -19.14 23.43
CA PRO A 27 35.25 -18.54 22.20
C PRO A 27 34.49 -17.24 21.92
N ALA A 28 35.03 -16.40 21.02
CA ALA A 28 34.46 -15.09 20.73
C ALA A 28 34.79 -14.68 19.29
N THR A 29 33.97 -13.80 18.73
CA THR A 29 34.19 -13.19 17.41
C THR A 29 34.58 -11.73 17.57
N PHE A 30 35.78 -11.37 17.13
CA PHE A 30 36.28 -10.01 17.13
C PHE A 30 35.95 -9.35 15.79
N ASN A 31 34.98 -8.43 15.79
CA ASN A 31 34.70 -7.62 14.62
C ASN A 31 35.68 -6.45 14.54
N CYS A 32 36.55 -6.46 13.54
CA CYS A 32 37.66 -5.51 13.42
C CYS A 32 37.58 -4.71 12.12
N ALA A 33 37.89 -3.42 12.22
CA ALA A 33 38.20 -2.63 11.04
C ALA A 33 39.56 -3.07 10.48
N GLY A 34 39.67 -3.24 9.16
CA GLY A 34 40.91 -3.72 8.53
C GLY A 34 42.14 -2.88 8.91
N LEU A 35 42.01 -1.55 8.93
CA LEU A 35 43.12 -0.68 9.32
C LEU A 35 43.58 -0.89 10.77
N ALA A 36 42.68 -1.27 11.67
CA ALA A 36 43.04 -1.55 13.06
C ALA A 36 43.89 -2.82 13.17
N LEU A 37 43.58 -3.86 12.37
CA LEU A 37 44.39 -5.08 12.30
C LEU A 37 45.80 -4.78 11.81
N LYS A 38 45.92 -3.98 10.73
CA LYS A 38 47.19 -3.56 10.14
C LYS A 38 48.06 -2.74 11.11
N LEU A 39 47.44 -1.85 11.89
CA LEU A 39 48.16 -0.98 12.82
C LEU A 39 48.51 -1.67 14.15
N ALA A 40 47.83 -2.76 14.49
CA ALA A 40 48.03 -3.48 15.76
C ALA A 40 48.26 -4.99 15.55
N PRO A 41 49.24 -5.41 14.74
CA PRO A 41 49.45 -6.83 14.37
C PRO A 41 49.67 -7.72 15.59
N TYR A 42 50.34 -7.19 16.63
CA TYR A 42 50.55 -7.90 17.90
C TYR A 42 49.24 -8.40 18.54
N TRP A 43 48.15 -7.63 18.48
CA TRP A 43 46.87 -8.05 19.03
C TRP A 43 46.14 -9.00 18.10
N THR A 44 46.22 -8.77 16.79
CA THR A 44 45.67 -9.67 15.77
C THR A 44 46.20 -11.10 15.96
N GLU A 45 47.53 -11.27 16.00
CA GLU A 45 48.17 -12.58 16.17
C GLU A 45 47.76 -13.27 17.48
N ARG A 46 47.61 -12.50 18.57
CA ARG A 46 47.19 -13.05 19.86
C ARG A 46 45.74 -13.51 19.87
N ILE A 47 44.85 -12.75 19.23
CA ILE A 47 43.43 -13.11 19.11
C ILE A 47 43.28 -14.41 18.31
N VAL A 48 43.97 -14.50 17.17
CA VAL A 48 43.97 -15.69 16.30
C VAL A 48 44.59 -16.89 17.05
N LYS A 49 45.76 -16.71 17.68
CA LYS A 49 46.43 -17.79 18.45
C LYS A 49 45.61 -18.28 19.64
N ALA A 50 44.78 -17.42 20.23
CA ALA A 50 43.84 -17.79 21.29
C ALA A 50 42.60 -18.55 20.77
N GLY A 51 42.46 -18.74 19.47
CA GLY A 51 41.38 -19.51 18.85
C GLY A 51 40.07 -18.73 18.64
N HIS A 52 40.10 -17.41 18.80
CA HIS A 52 38.97 -16.52 18.52
C HIS A 52 38.84 -16.23 17.02
N GLU A 53 37.64 -15.86 16.58
CA GLU A 53 37.35 -15.53 15.18
C GLU A 53 37.61 -14.05 14.88
N LEU A 54 38.05 -13.75 13.66
CA LEU A 54 38.05 -12.38 13.11
C LEU A 54 36.88 -12.19 12.12
N SER A 55 36.05 -11.17 12.38
CA SER A 55 35.00 -10.65 11.49
C SER A 55 35.40 -9.26 10.99
N CYS A 56 34.92 -8.85 9.82
CA CYS A 56 35.30 -7.56 9.22
C CYS A 56 34.22 -6.48 9.41
N GLY A 57 34.63 -5.33 9.95
CA GLY A 57 33.82 -4.11 10.02
C GLY A 57 34.14 -3.09 8.93
N SER A 58 34.53 -3.55 7.74
CA SER A 58 35.14 -2.75 6.67
C SER A 58 36.56 -2.22 7.01
N LEU A 59 37.16 -1.40 6.14
CA LEU A 59 38.52 -0.89 6.34
C LEU A 59 38.59 0.06 7.54
N ARG A 60 37.55 0.87 7.72
CA ARG A 60 37.43 1.91 8.74
C ARG A 60 36.04 1.88 9.37
N TRP A 61 35.99 2.22 10.66
CA TRP A 61 34.74 2.41 11.39
C TRP A 61 34.18 3.81 11.13
N ILE A 62 33.50 3.99 10.00
CA ILE A 62 32.87 5.24 9.57
C ILE A 62 31.38 5.02 9.26
N ASP A 63 30.65 6.10 9.07
CA ASP A 63 29.27 6.06 8.57
C ASP A 63 29.27 5.97 7.04
N TYR A 64 28.75 4.87 6.48
CA TYR A 64 28.70 4.64 5.04
C TYR A 64 27.45 5.22 4.35
N MET A 65 26.45 5.73 5.09
CA MET A 65 25.19 6.24 4.51
C MET A 65 25.36 7.36 3.47
N GLY A 66 26.47 8.10 3.52
CA GLY A 66 26.83 9.15 2.56
C GLY A 66 28.12 8.91 1.78
N VAL A 67 28.70 7.71 1.85
CA VAL A 67 29.96 7.37 1.15
C VAL A 67 29.63 6.92 -0.27
N ASP A 68 30.43 7.37 -1.24
CA ASP A 68 30.28 6.94 -2.63
C ASP A 68 30.47 5.41 -2.76
N PRO A 69 29.59 4.68 -3.46
CA PRO A 69 29.67 3.22 -3.59
C PRO A 69 31.03 2.71 -4.08
N ALA A 70 31.73 3.44 -4.96
CA ALA A 70 33.03 3.02 -5.47
C ALA A 70 34.12 3.11 -4.38
N VAL A 71 34.01 4.10 -3.49
CA VAL A 71 34.90 4.25 -2.32
C VAL A 71 34.64 3.16 -1.29
N GLU A 72 33.37 2.84 -1.05
CA GLU A 72 32.99 1.75 -0.17
C GLU A 72 33.49 0.39 -0.68
N GLU A 73 33.36 0.12 -1.98
CA GLU A 73 33.90 -1.08 -2.62
C GLU A 73 35.43 -1.15 -2.52
N MET A 74 36.12 -0.01 -2.68
CA MET A 74 37.56 0.08 -2.43
C MET A 74 37.92 -0.23 -0.98
N HIS A 75 37.14 0.26 0.00
CA HIS A 75 37.37 -0.05 1.41
C HIS A 75 37.19 -1.53 1.71
N VAL A 76 36.14 -2.17 1.17
CA VAL A 76 35.92 -3.61 1.30
C VAL A 76 37.13 -4.39 0.75
N LYS A 77 37.58 -4.05 -0.46
CA LYS A 77 38.75 -4.66 -1.10
C LYS A 77 40.00 -4.53 -0.22
N GLN A 78 40.33 -3.32 0.21
CA GLN A 78 41.49 -3.05 1.06
C GLN A 78 41.40 -3.74 2.42
N ALA A 79 40.20 -3.87 2.98
CA ALA A 79 40.02 -4.62 4.22
C ALA A 79 40.35 -6.10 4.02
N MET A 80 39.89 -6.72 2.94
CA MET A 80 40.23 -8.11 2.61
C MET A 80 41.72 -8.30 2.34
N ASP A 81 42.37 -7.35 1.64
CA ASP A 81 43.83 -7.37 1.43
C ASP A 81 44.59 -7.40 2.77
N VAL A 82 44.10 -6.68 3.80
CA VAL A 82 44.72 -6.71 5.13
C VAL A 82 44.50 -8.05 5.83
N PHE A 83 43.34 -8.67 5.72
CA PHE A 83 43.11 -9.99 6.33
C PHE A 83 44.06 -11.06 5.74
N GLU A 84 44.33 -11.00 4.43
CA GLU A 84 45.28 -11.87 3.75
C GLU A 84 46.73 -11.71 4.29
N GLU A 85 47.12 -10.53 4.78
CA GLU A 85 48.43 -10.31 5.43
C GLU A 85 48.61 -11.15 6.71
N PHE A 86 47.53 -11.67 7.29
CA PHE A 86 47.52 -12.49 8.51
C PHE A 86 47.08 -13.94 8.26
N ASP A 87 47.10 -14.43 7.01
CA ASP A 87 46.62 -15.76 6.62
C ASP A 87 45.15 -16.04 7.02
N GLU A 88 44.33 -14.99 7.09
CA GLU A 88 42.92 -15.05 7.46
C GLU A 88 42.01 -14.56 6.32
N VAL A 89 40.74 -14.97 6.36
CA VAL A 89 39.68 -14.46 5.49
C VAL A 89 38.52 -14.02 6.38
N PRO A 90 37.87 -12.86 6.13
CA PRO A 90 36.71 -12.46 6.89
C PRO A 90 35.60 -13.52 6.80
N LYS A 91 35.39 -14.29 7.88
CA LYS A 91 34.34 -15.31 7.96
C LYS A 91 32.95 -14.71 8.06
N GLY A 92 32.85 -13.46 8.47
CA GLY A 92 31.64 -12.68 8.34
C GLY A 92 31.90 -11.19 8.43
N TRP A 93 30.81 -10.43 8.30
CA TRP A 93 30.83 -8.98 8.26
C TRP A 93 29.84 -8.39 9.26
N TYR A 94 30.26 -7.29 9.90
CA TYR A 94 29.38 -6.41 10.66
C TYR A 94 29.81 -4.95 10.47
N VAL A 95 29.09 -4.24 9.62
CA VAL A 95 29.22 -2.82 9.29
C VAL A 95 28.08 -2.08 9.98
N ASP A 96 28.28 -1.74 11.26
CA ASP A 96 27.29 -1.07 12.14
C ASP A 96 26.53 0.10 11.48
N ARG A 97 27.24 0.92 10.68
CA ARG A 97 26.67 2.06 9.94
C ARG A 97 26.72 1.82 8.45
N SER A 98 26.10 0.73 8.01
CA SER A 98 26.05 0.31 6.61
C SER A 98 25.21 1.26 5.75
N SER A 99 25.60 1.40 4.48
CA SER A 99 24.75 1.93 3.42
C SER A 99 23.84 0.82 2.86
N ASN A 100 22.89 1.17 2.00
CA ASN A 100 22.13 0.18 1.22
C ASN A 100 23.03 -0.66 0.27
N PHE A 101 24.30 -0.30 0.10
CA PHE A 101 25.25 -0.96 -0.78
C PHE A 101 26.26 -1.86 -0.04
N SER A 102 26.49 -1.66 1.26
CA SER A 102 27.54 -2.38 2.03
C SER A 102 27.50 -3.89 1.85
N ILE A 103 26.32 -4.50 2.03
CA ILE A 103 26.13 -5.95 1.91
C ILE A 103 26.52 -6.44 0.52
N ARG A 104 26.05 -5.72 -0.51
CA ARG A 104 26.37 -6.04 -1.90
C ARG A 104 27.87 -5.89 -2.16
N ALA A 105 28.54 -4.88 -1.60
CA ALA A 105 29.95 -4.63 -1.81
C ALA A 105 30.84 -5.79 -1.35
N TYR A 106 30.67 -6.28 -0.12
CA TYR A 106 31.46 -7.42 0.35
C TYR A 106 31.03 -8.76 -0.26
N CYS A 107 29.75 -8.95 -0.61
CA CYS A 107 29.32 -10.12 -1.37
C CYS A 107 30.04 -10.18 -2.73
N ARG A 108 30.12 -9.04 -3.44
CA ARG A 108 30.84 -8.94 -4.72
C ARG A 108 32.31 -9.29 -4.57
N GLU A 109 32.98 -8.75 -3.55
CA GLU A 109 34.41 -8.97 -3.38
C GLU A 109 34.73 -10.42 -3.01
N HIS A 110 33.93 -11.04 -2.14
CA HIS A 110 34.01 -12.48 -1.86
C HIS A 110 33.82 -13.31 -3.13
N ALA A 111 32.79 -13.00 -3.94
CA ALA A 111 32.54 -13.68 -5.21
C ALA A 111 33.69 -13.50 -6.21
N ARG A 112 34.26 -12.29 -6.33
CA ARG A 112 35.40 -12.00 -7.21
C ARG A 112 36.65 -12.78 -6.83
N ARG A 113 36.91 -12.95 -5.53
CA ARG A 113 38.06 -13.70 -5.01
C ARG A 113 37.80 -15.20 -4.90
N VAL A 114 36.58 -15.65 -5.17
CA VAL A 114 36.14 -17.05 -5.00
C VAL A 114 36.34 -17.52 -3.55
N LEU A 115 36.03 -16.63 -2.60
CA LEU A 115 36.13 -16.89 -1.17
C LEU A 115 34.74 -17.17 -0.58
N PRO A 116 34.64 -18.05 0.43
CA PRO A 116 33.39 -18.31 1.11
C PRO A 116 32.99 -17.10 1.96
N LEU A 117 31.71 -16.75 1.93
CA LEU A 117 31.08 -15.81 2.86
C LEU A 117 30.11 -16.58 3.78
N PRO A 118 30.58 -17.06 4.95
CA PRO A 118 29.74 -17.82 5.87
C PRO A 118 28.49 -17.08 6.33
N TYR A 119 28.60 -15.82 6.75
CA TYR A 119 27.46 -15.05 7.26
C TYR A 119 27.64 -13.54 7.12
N SER A 120 26.53 -12.81 7.26
CA SER A 120 26.50 -11.36 7.55
C SER A 120 25.79 -11.13 8.88
N SER A 121 26.24 -10.12 9.64
CA SER A 121 25.59 -9.72 10.90
C SER A 121 25.03 -8.30 10.86
N ASP A 122 24.84 -7.73 9.67
CA ASP A 122 24.31 -6.37 9.46
C ASP A 122 22.80 -6.23 9.75
N SER A 123 22.19 -7.19 10.46
CA SER A 123 20.76 -7.19 10.81
C SER A 123 20.57 -7.30 12.32
N GLN A 124 19.51 -6.65 12.80
CA GLN A 124 19.01 -6.69 14.18
C GLN A 124 17.57 -7.21 14.22
N SER A 125 17.15 -7.94 13.19
CA SER A 125 15.73 -8.10 12.85
C SER A 125 15.11 -9.42 13.33
N ASP A 126 15.85 -10.22 14.12
CA ASP A 126 15.40 -11.54 14.58
C ASP A 126 16.29 -12.01 15.75
N ASP A 127 15.85 -13.05 16.47
CA ASP A 127 16.60 -13.73 17.54
C ASP A 127 17.28 -15.02 17.04
N LEU A 128 17.03 -15.40 15.78
CA LEU A 128 17.65 -16.56 15.13
C LEU A 128 18.26 -16.21 13.76
N PRO A 129 19.28 -16.96 13.31
CA PRO A 129 19.77 -16.82 11.94
C PRO A 129 18.68 -17.08 10.90
N TYR A 130 18.73 -16.37 9.78
CA TYR A 130 17.79 -16.56 8.69
C TYR A 130 18.45 -16.33 7.34
N TRP A 131 17.90 -16.97 6.31
CA TRP A 131 18.41 -16.82 4.96
C TRP A 131 17.77 -15.64 4.25
N VAL A 132 18.58 -14.84 3.57
CA VAL A 132 18.13 -13.92 2.52
C VAL A 132 18.70 -14.36 1.18
N PRO A 133 18.11 -13.94 0.05
CA PRO A 133 18.70 -14.20 -1.26
C PRO A 133 20.02 -13.45 -1.39
N SER A 134 20.99 -14.02 -2.11
CA SER A 134 22.26 -13.34 -2.33
C SER A 134 22.00 -11.97 -3.00
N PRO A 135 22.53 -10.85 -2.47
CA PRO A 135 22.34 -9.51 -3.04
C PRO A 135 22.90 -9.35 -4.45
N ILE A 136 23.73 -10.30 -4.87
CA ILE A 136 24.45 -10.35 -6.15
C ILE A 136 23.97 -11.49 -7.06
N LYS A 137 22.88 -12.20 -6.72
CA LYS A 137 22.36 -13.34 -7.49
C LYS A 137 22.01 -13.01 -8.94
N ASP A 138 21.62 -11.76 -9.20
CA ASP A 138 21.21 -11.28 -10.52
C ASP A 138 22.38 -10.66 -11.30
N GLU A 139 23.61 -10.67 -10.74
CA GLU A 139 24.79 -10.07 -11.37
C GLU A 139 25.51 -11.04 -12.31
N PRO A 140 26.03 -10.57 -13.47
CA PRO A 140 26.75 -11.44 -14.39
C PRO A 140 27.99 -12.07 -13.74
N GLY A 141 28.10 -13.40 -13.82
CA GLY A 141 29.28 -14.15 -13.36
C GLY A 141 29.27 -14.59 -11.90
N THR A 142 28.18 -14.41 -11.16
CA THR A 142 28.09 -14.76 -9.73
C THR A 142 27.55 -16.17 -9.43
N GLY A 143 27.17 -16.93 -10.47
CA GLY A 143 26.70 -18.32 -10.35
C GLY A 143 25.25 -18.45 -9.90
N GLU A 144 24.88 -19.63 -9.40
CA GLU A 144 23.56 -19.87 -8.80
C GLU A 144 23.43 -19.17 -7.43
N ASP A 145 22.21 -18.77 -7.06
CA ASP A 145 21.93 -18.13 -5.77
C ASP A 145 22.23 -19.10 -4.61
N ALA A 146 23.35 -18.88 -3.93
CA ALA A 146 23.73 -19.64 -2.73
C ALA A 146 23.14 -19.04 -1.44
N GLY A 147 22.35 -17.97 -1.53
CA GLY A 147 21.83 -17.23 -0.40
C GLY A 147 22.91 -16.46 0.36
N LEU A 148 22.47 -15.61 1.30
CA LEU A 148 23.31 -15.01 2.33
C LEU A 148 22.65 -15.31 3.68
N LEU A 149 23.41 -15.95 4.57
CA LEU A 149 22.94 -16.22 5.92
C LEU A 149 23.10 -14.94 6.76
N MET A 150 21.99 -14.42 7.27
CA MET A 150 21.99 -13.35 8.25
C MET A 150 22.04 -13.98 9.64
N ILE A 151 23.02 -13.58 10.46
CA ILE A 151 23.05 -13.88 11.89
C ILE A 151 22.78 -12.54 12.60
N PRO A 152 21.61 -12.36 13.22
CA PRO A 152 21.26 -11.10 13.87
C PRO A 152 22.16 -10.72 15.04
N VAL A 153 22.19 -9.43 15.40
CA VAL A 153 22.84 -8.92 16.61
C VAL A 153 21.83 -8.30 17.57
N SER A 154 21.97 -8.60 18.87
CA SER A 154 21.16 -8.03 19.95
C SER A 154 21.74 -6.69 20.39
N GLN A 155 21.33 -5.60 19.72
CA GLN A 155 21.90 -4.25 19.90
C GLN A 155 21.72 -3.71 21.33
N ASP A 156 20.63 -4.08 21.99
CA ASP A 156 20.28 -3.72 23.35
C ASP A 156 21.22 -4.36 24.39
N CYS A 157 21.75 -5.55 24.10
CA CYS A 157 22.74 -6.30 24.88
C CYS A 157 24.18 -5.83 24.65
N SER A 158 24.36 -4.51 24.52
CA SER A 158 25.64 -3.86 24.21
C SER A 158 26.19 -3.05 25.37
N ASP A 159 27.50 -3.16 25.62
CA ASP A 159 28.21 -2.30 26.57
C ASP A 159 28.29 -0.83 26.08
N MET A 160 28.02 -0.55 24.80
CA MET A 160 27.99 0.83 24.28
C MET A 160 26.98 1.72 24.99
N ARG A 161 25.93 1.13 25.60
CA ARG A 161 24.97 1.89 26.39
C ARG A 161 25.61 2.55 27.62
N PHE A 162 26.77 2.13 28.11
CA PHE A 162 27.53 2.90 29.11
C PHE A 162 27.93 4.32 28.64
N ASN A 163 27.94 4.55 27.33
CA ASN A 163 28.31 5.82 26.71
C ASN A 163 27.12 6.55 26.08
N VAL A 164 25.91 6.02 26.17
CA VAL A 164 24.68 6.65 25.67
C VAL A 164 24.14 7.60 26.75
N ARG A 165 24.05 8.89 26.45
CA ARG A 165 23.53 9.88 27.40
C ARG A 165 22.01 9.70 27.57
N GLY A 166 21.53 9.70 28.80
CA GLY A 166 20.10 9.69 29.14
C GLY A 166 19.43 8.30 29.14
N ALA A 167 19.83 7.39 28.26
CA ALA A 167 19.23 6.06 28.10
C ALA A 167 20.24 4.90 28.26
N GLY A 168 21.37 5.17 28.90
CA GLY A 168 22.49 4.24 29.07
C GLY A 168 22.47 3.43 30.37
N TRP A 169 23.43 2.52 30.53
CA TRP A 169 23.67 1.83 31.81
C TRP A 169 24.15 2.83 32.86
N ALA A 170 23.43 2.98 33.98
CA ALA A 170 23.80 3.90 35.04
C ALA A 170 24.97 3.33 35.89
N GLY A 171 24.96 2.02 36.12
CA GLY A 171 26.01 1.29 36.81
C GLY A 171 26.36 -0.04 36.14
N PRO A 172 27.49 -0.68 36.53
CA PRO A 172 27.87 -1.99 36.02
C PRO A 172 26.84 -3.09 36.30
N ASP A 173 26.12 -3.03 37.41
CA ASP A 173 25.12 -4.06 37.75
C ASP A 173 23.87 -3.99 36.87
N ASP A 174 23.54 -2.82 36.31
CA ASP A 174 22.43 -2.69 35.34
C ASP A 174 22.71 -3.51 34.07
N PHE A 175 23.97 -3.47 33.61
CA PHE A 175 24.39 -4.26 32.45
C PHE A 175 24.29 -5.76 32.73
N PHE A 176 24.78 -6.22 33.89
CA PHE A 176 24.63 -7.62 34.28
C PHE A 176 23.17 -8.04 34.38
N LYS A 177 22.33 -7.23 35.04
CA LYS A 177 20.90 -7.53 35.22
C LYS A 177 20.20 -7.63 33.87
N HIS A 178 20.42 -6.68 32.96
CA HIS A 178 19.84 -6.73 31.61
C HIS A 178 20.27 -7.99 30.85
N LEU A 179 21.57 -8.32 30.86
CA LEU A 179 22.05 -9.53 30.18
C LEU A 179 21.44 -10.80 30.76
N ARG A 180 21.33 -10.88 32.09
CA ARG A 180 20.72 -12.02 32.78
C ARG A 180 19.23 -12.14 32.43
N ASP A 181 18.48 -11.04 32.54
CA ASP A 181 17.04 -11.05 32.31
C ASP A 181 16.73 -11.38 30.83
N ALA A 182 17.51 -10.84 29.89
CA ALA A 182 17.41 -11.20 28.47
C ALA A 182 17.76 -12.67 28.22
N PHE A 183 18.83 -13.17 28.84
CA PHE A 183 19.21 -14.57 28.74
C PHE A 183 18.13 -15.50 29.30
N ASP A 184 17.56 -15.20 30.47
CA ASP A 184 16.57 -16.06 31.13
C ASP A 184 15.30 -16.19 30.29
N ILE A 185 14.81 -15.12 29.68
CA ILE A 185 13.67 -15.18 28.75
C ILE A 185 13.99 -16.06 27.54
N LEU A 186 15.13 -15.84 26.87
CA LEU A 186 15.53 -16.64 25.71
C LEU A 186 15.81 -18.10 26.08
N TYR A 187 16.23 -18.36 27.32
CA TYR A 187 16.46 -19.69 27.84
C TYR A 187 15.14 -20.41 28.10
N GLU A 188 14.18 -19.75 28.76
CA GLU A 188 12.83 -20.28 28.99
C GLU A 188 12.14 -20.62 27.66
N GLU A 189 12.22 -19.74 26.66
CA GLU A 189 11.73 -20.00 25.29
C GLU A 189 12.41 -21.23 24.65
N GLY A 190 13.72 -21.36 24.87
CA GLY A 190 14.49 -22.52 24.47
C GLY A 190 13.99 -23.83 25.09
N GLU A 191 13.71 -23.82 26.40
CA GLU A 191 13.16 -24.96 27.14
C GLU A 191 11.72 -25.31 26.70
N GLU A 192 10.94 -24.34 26.23
CA GLU A 192 9.61 -24.54 25.65
C GLU A 192 9.63 -25.18 24.24
N GLY A 193 10.83 -25.38 23.67
CA GLY A 193 11.04 -26.09 22.41
C GLY A 193 11.40 -25.19 21.23
N GLU A 194 11.65 -23.90 21.47
CA GLU A 194 12.14 -22.97 20.46
C GLU A 194 13.53 -22.44 20.82
N PRO A 195 14.62 -23.11 20.41
CA PRO A 195 15.98 -22.64 20.68
C PRO A 195 16.16 -21.19 20.25
N LYS A 196 16.86 -20.39 21.05
CA LYS A 196 17.15 -18.97 20.77
C LYS A 196 18.64 -18.68 20.75
N MET A 197 19.01 -17.53 20.21
CA MET A 197 20.38 -17.02 20.20
C MET A 197 20.42 -15.63 20.82
N MET A 198 21.46 -15.36 21.60
CA MET A 198 21.75 -14.04 22.18
C MET A 198 23.14 -13.58 21.74
N THR A 199 23.27 -12.31 21.35
CA THR A 199 24.59 -11.70 21.09
C THR A 199 24.92 -10.65 22.16
N VAL A 200 26.06 -10.80 22.84
CA VAL A 200 26.58 -9.77 23.76
C VAL A 200 27.62 -8.93 23.04
N ILE A 201 27.32 -7.66 22.78
CA ILE A 201 28.22 -6.76 22.05
C ILE A 201 29.16 -6.04 23.03
N LEU A 202 30.46 -6.21 22.81
CA LEU A 202 31.50 -5.74 23.73
C LEU A 202 32.53 -4.85 23.04
N HIS A 203 32.90 -3.77 23.70
CA HIS A 203 33.94 -2.85 23.23
C HIS A 203 35.08 -2.84 24.25
N PRO A 204 36.29 -3.32 23.89
CA PRO A 204 37.45 -3.33 24.79
C PRO A 204 37.72 -2.02 25.56
N PRO A 205 37.60 -0.81 24.97
CA PRO A 205 37.82 0.43 25.72
C PRO A 205 36.75 0.73 26.79
N ILE A 206 35.57 0.10 26.68
CA ILE A 206 34.40 0.28 27.54
C ILE A 206 34.33 -0.83 28.58
N ILE A 207 34.04 -2.08 28.19
CA ILE A 207 33.88 -3.20 29.14
C ILE A 207 35.18 -3.55 29.84
N GLY A 208 36.34 -3.27 29.23
CA GLY A 208 37.65 -3.55 29.81
C GLY A 208 37.97 -2.76 31.08
N ARG A 209 37.15 -1.79 31.48
CA ARG A 209 37.32 -1.07 32.76
C ARG A 209 37.02 -2.03 33.91
N ALA A 210 37.88 -2.05 34.94
CA ALA A 210 37.83 -3.07 36.00
C ALA A 210 36.42 -3.29 36.59
N GLY A 211 35.70 -2.23 36.94
CA GLY A 211 34.33 -2.35 37.48
C GLY A 211 33.30 -2.87 36.49
N ARG A 212 33.46 -2.61 35.18
CA ARG A 212 32.56 -3.10 34.13
C ARG A 212 32.88 -4.55 33.73
N THR A 213 34.17 -4.92 33.75
CA THR A 213 34.59 -6.32 33.52
C THR A 213 34.03 -7.25 34.59
N ALA A 214 33.96 -6.80 35.84
CA ALA A 214 33.37 -7.59 36.93
C ALA A 214 31.91 -7.98 36.62
N SER A 215 31.11 -7.09 36.02
CA SER A 215 29.74 -7.40 35.61
C SER A 215 29.65 -8.38 34.46
N LEU A 216 30.56 -8.29 33.48
CA LEU A 216 30.65 -9.29 32.43
C LEU A 216 31.03 -10.66 33.02
N GLU A 217 32.01 -10.72 33.92
CA GLU A 217 32.42 -11.95 34.58
C GLU A 217 31.28 -12.58 35.39
N LYS A 218 30.46 -11.78 36.09
CA LYS A 218 29.22 -12.26 36.73
C LYS A 218 28.28 -12.93 35.72
N PHE A 219 28.09 -12.33 34.54
CA PHE A 219 27.25 -12.91 33.50
C PHE A 219 27.84 -14.21 32.93
N LEU A 220 29.15 -14.24 32.64
CA LEU A 220 29.80 -15.45 32.15
C LEU A 220 29.72 -16.60 33.16
N ALA A 221 29.90 -16.30 34.45
CA ALA A 221 29.70 -17.28 35.52
C ALA A 221 28.25 -17.78 35.54
N TYR A 222 27.28 -16.87 35.47
CA TYR A 222 25.86 -17.21 35.47
C TYR A 222 25.47 -18.19 34.35
N ILE A 223 25.83 -17.87 33.10
CA ILE A 223 25.48 -18.74 31.97
C ILE A 223 26.26 -20.06 31.97
N SER A 224 27.43 -20.11 32.61
CA SER A 224 28.21 -21.35 32.74
C SER A 224 27.58 -22.38 33.68
N GLU A 225 26.64 -21.95 34.53
CA GLU A 225 25.89 -22.83 35.44
C GLU A 225 24.64 -23.42 34.79
N LYS A 226 24.24 -22.92 33.61
CA LYS A 226 23.02 -23.33 32.91
C LYS A 226 23.30 -24.50 31.96
N SER A 227 22.42 -25.50 31.93
CA SER A 227 22.51 -26.64 31.01
C SER A 227 22.17 -26.23 29.58
N GLU A 228 22.70 -26.95 28.59
CA GLU A 228 22.34 -26.77 27.16
C GLU A 228 22.64 -25.38 26.57
N VAL A 229 23.48 -24.58 27.22
CA VAL A 229 23.99 -23.32 26.67
C VAL A 229 25.23 -23.57 25.82
N TRP A 230 25.20 -23.11 24.57
CA TRP A 230 26.34 -23.16 23.67
C TRP A 230 26.90 -21.76 23.43
N VAL A 231 28.12 -21.51 23.96
CA VAL A 231 28.89 -20.31 23.64
C VAL A 231 29.81 -20.60 22.46
N ALA A 232 29.64 -19.83 21.37
CA ALA A 232 30.22 -20.15 20.07
C ALA A 232 30.77 -18.92 19.36
N LYS A 233 31.72 -19.13 18.43
CA LYS A 233 32.01 -18.14 17.37
C LYS A 233 30.82 -18.04 16.43
N ARG A 234 30.64 -16.88 15.81
CA ARG A 234 29.58 -16.68 14.80
C ARG A 234 29.76 -17.59 13.59
N SER A 235 31.00 -17.90 13.18
CA SER A 235 31.24 -18.93 12.15
C SER A 235 30.73 -20.32 12.54
N GLU A 236 30.86 -20.71 13.81
CA GLU A 236 30.37 -22.02 14.26
C GLU A 236 28.84 -22.07 14.25
N ILE A 237 28.18 -20.96 14.63
CA ILE A 237 26.73 -20.80 14.50
C ILE A 237 26.33 -20.88 13.02
N ALA A 238 27.05 -20.20 12.13
CA ALA A 238 26.79 -20.24 10.69
C ALA A 238 26.89 -21.67 10.14
N ASP A 239 27.93 -22.41 10.51
CA ASP A 239 28.17 -23.78 10.07
C ASP A 239 27.08 -24.73 10.60
N HIS A 240 26.70 -24.58 11.87
CA HIS A 240 25.57 -25.33 12.44
C HIS A 240 24.27 -25.03 11.68
N TRP A 241 23.95 -23.75 11.48
CA TRP A 241 22.72 -23.35 10.82
C TRP A 241 22.65 -23.85 9.38
N LYS A 242 23.73 -23.70 8.60
CA LYS A 242 23.80 -24.19 7.22
C LYS A 242 23.61 -25.69 7.11
N LYS A 243 24.12 -26.45 8.07
CA LYS A 243 24.00 -27.90 8.12
C LYS A 243 22.58 -28.36 8.42
N HIS A 244 21.88 -27.70 9.34
CA HIS A 244 20.56 -28.12 9.82
C HIS A 244 19.40 -27.44 9.07
N PHE A 245 19.63 -26.23 8.56
CA PHE A 245 18.67 -25.38 7.86
C PHE A 245 19.31 -24.84 6.58
N PRO A 246 19.50 -25.67 5.54
CA PRO A 246 20.15 -25.24 4.30
C PRO A 246 19.32 -24.18 3.57
N TYR A 247 20.00 -23.37 2.75
CA TYR A 247 19.35 -22.33 1.97
C TYR A 247 18.27 -22.91 1.04
N ASP A 248 17.06 -22.38 1.17
CA ASP A 248 15.94 -22.64 0.26
C ASP A 248 15.47 -21.29 -0.33
N PRO A 249 15.71 -21.03 -1.63
CA PRO A 249 15.25 -19.81 -2.29
C PRO A 249 13.75 -19.53 -2.14
N ALA A 250 12.93 -20.57 -1.96
CA ALA A 250 11.48 -20.42 -1.81
C ALA A 250 11.04 -19.97 -0.41
N LYS A 251 11.90 -20.15 0.61
CA LYS A 251 11.59 -19.87 2.03
C LYS A 251 12.42 -18.72 2.61
N ALA A 252 13.37 -18.18 1.85
CA ALA A 252 14.23 -17.09 2.30
C ALA A 252 13.42 -15.86 2.75
N PHE A 253 13.80 -15.27 3.88
CA PHE A 253 13.20 -14.07 4.43
C PHE A 253 13.30 -12.90 3.43
N GLY A 254 12.24 -12.09 3.34
CA GLY A 254 12.13 -11.05 2.30
C GLY A 254 11.72 -11.54 0.90
N GLN A 255 11.42 -12.85 0.73
CA GLN A 255 10.88 -13.41 -0.52
C GLN A 255 9.39 -13.77 -0.48
N THR A 256 8.52 -13.08 0.26
CA THR A 256 7.09 -13.20 -0.10
C THR A 256 6.84 -12.31 -1.31
N LYS A 257 6.66 -12.93 -2.48
CA LYS A 257 6.17 -12.26 -3.71
C LYS A 257 4.79 -11.58 -3.54
N TRP A 258 4.25 -11.60 -2.32
CA TRP A 258 2.89 -11.23 -1.97
C TRP A 258 2.81 -9.97 -1.11
N THR A 259 3.95 -9.42 -0.66
CA THR A 259 3.97 -8.23 0.21
C THR A 259 5.01 -7.19 -0.22
N ASN A 260 4.71 -5.94 0.14
CA ASN A 260 5.64 -4.82 0.25
C ASN A 260 5.04 -3.82 1.24
N LEU A 261 5.77 -2.74 1.55
CA LEU A 261 5.32 -1.73 2.52
C LEU A 261 3.95 -1.11 2.18
N ASP A 262 3.65 -0.91 0.90
CA ASP A 262 2.40 -0.30 0.45
C ASP A 262 1.20 -1.26 0.53
N LEU A 263 1.45 -2.57 0.48
CA LEU A 263 0.43 -3.62 0.61
C LEU A 263 0.17 -4.03 2.05
N ALA A 264 1.11 -3.84 2.97
CA ALA A 264 0.95 -4.16 4.38
C ALA A 264 -0.27 -3.44 5.00
N PRO A 265 -0.91 -3.95 6.06
CA PRO A 265 -2.00 -3.24 6.74
C PRO A 265 -1.56 -1.83 7.16
N SER A 266 -2.45 -0.85 7.04
CA SER A 266 -2.13 0.53 7.40
C SER A 266 -1.99 0.67 8.92
N PRO A 267 -0.81 1.04 9.44
CA PRO A 267 -0.61 1.15 10.87
C PRO A 267 -1.37 2.37 11.44
N PRO A 268 -1.62 2.43 12.77
CA PRO A 268 -2.44 3.46 13.40
C PRO A 268 -2.10 4.91 13.00
N GLN A 269 -0.80 5.23 12.89
CA GLN A 269 -0.32 6.56 12.48
C GLN A 269 -0.74 6.98 11.06
N ASP A 270 -1.03 6.02 10.18
CA ASP A 270 -1.44 6.26 8.80
C ASP A 270 -2.97 6.26 8.61
N ARG A 271 -3.73 5.88 9.65
CA ARG A 271 -5.20 5.91 9.69
C ARG A 271 -5.71 7.34 9.94
N LYS A 272 -5.35 8.27 9.05
CA LYS A 272 -5.54 9.72 9.27
C LYS A 272 -6.93 10.24 8.88
N TRP A 273 -7.74 9.45 8.16
CA TRP A 273 -9.01 9.92 7.61
C TRP A 273 -10.14 9.80 8.62
N THR A 274 -10.76 10.95 8.88
CA THR A 274 -11.88 11.09 9.82
C THR A 274 -13.21 11.08 9.06
N LYS A 275 -14.33 10.96 9.79
CA LYS A 275 -15.68 11.17 9.23
C LYS A 275 -15.78 12.46 8.40
N TRP A 276 -15.15 13.55 8.85
CA TRP A 276 -15.16 14.82 8.13
C TRP A 276 -14.33 14.76 6.85
N THR A 277 -13.24 14.01 6.85
CA THR A 277 -12.40 13.78 5.66
C THR A 277 -13.19 13.02 4.61
N PHE A 278 -13.89 11.94 4.98
CA PHE A 278 -14.77 11.22 4.07
C PHE A 278 -15.93 12.07 3.57
N LEU A 279 -16.58 12.86 4.43
CA LEU A 279 -17.67 13.75 4.00
C LEU A 279 -17.18 14.78 2.99
N ALA A 280 -16.08 15.48 3.27
CA ALA A 280 -15.50 16.48 2.37
C ALA A 280 -15.01 15.85 1.07
N PHE A 281 -14.40 14.67 1.15
CA PHE A 281 -13.98 13.91 0.00
C PHE A 281 -15.18 13.57 -0.91
N TRP A 282 -16.22 12.95 -0.35
CA TRP A 282 -17.35 12.44 -1.13
C TRP A 282 -18.27 13.51 -1.65
N THR A 283 -18.54 14.56 -0.87
CA THR A 283 -19.34 15.69 -1.34
C THR A 283 -18.67 16.38 -2.53
N ALA A 284 -17.37 16.65 -2.44
CA ALA A 284 -16.59 17.22 -3.53
C ALA A 284 -16.30 16.26 -4.68
N HIS A 285 -16.42 14.96 -4.46
CA HIS A 285 -16.28 13.94 -5.48
C HIS A 285 -17.59 13.77 -6.25
N ALA A 286 -18.73 13.65 -5.58
CA ALA A 286 -20.04 13.52 -6.21
C ALA A 286 -20.46 14.80 -6.96
N ALA A 287 -20.05 15.95 -6.45
CA ALA A 287 -20.19 17.24 -7.10
C ALA A 287 -19.08 17.42 -8.17
N ASN A 288 -19.15 16.64 -9.26
CA ASN A 288 -18.17 16.65 -10.35
C ASN A 288 -18.82 16.82 -11.74
N VAL A 289 -18.02 17.20 -12.74
CA VAL A 289 -18.51 17.49 -14.10
C VAL A 289 -18.89 16.22 -14.88
N GLY A 290 -18.39 15.05 -14.52
CA GLY A 290 -18.74 13.78 -15.16
C GLY A 290 -20.20 13.43 -14.92
N ASN A 291 -20.71 13.70 -13.72
CA ASN A 291 -22.13 13.60 -13.41
C ASN A 291 -22.96 14.58 -14.25
N TRP A 292 -22.46 15.81 -14.45
CA TRP A 292 -23.12 16.81 -15.29
C TRP A 292 -23.19 16.41 -16.77
N THR A 293 -22.07 15.86 -17.26
CA THR A 293 -21.93 15.38 -18.64
C THR A 293 -22.82 14.16 -18.89
N SER A 294 -23.02 13.32 -17.88
CA SER A 294 -23.90 12.16 -17.97
C SER A 294 -25.35 12.58 -18.11
N GLY A 295 -25.81 13.54 -17.29
CA GLY A 295 -27.16 14.11 -17.40
C GLY A 295 -27.42 14.79 -18.74
N SER A 296 -26.52 15.68 -19.16
CA SER A 296 -26.64 16.41 -20.43
C SER A 296 -26.66 15.49 -21.65
N SER A 297 -25.88 14.40 -21.61
CA SER A 297 -25.83 13.40 -22.69
C SER A 297 -27.17 12.66 -22.84
N LEU A 298 -27.81 12.28 -21.73
CA LEU A 298 -29.11 11.59 -21.74
C LEU A 298 -30.26 12.49 -22.19
N ILE A 299 -30.24 13.77 -21.80
CA ILE A 299 -31.18 14.78 -22.31
C ILE A 299 -31.00 14.96 -23.82
N SER A 300 -29.75 14.95 -24.28
CA SER A 300 -29.42 15.05 -25.72
C SER A 300 -29.88 13.82 -26.53
N LEU A 301 -30.02 12.65 -25.89
CA LEU A 301 -30.65 11.45 -26.47
C LEU A 301 -32.18 11.53 -26.52
N GLY A 302 -32.77 12.58 -25.92
CA GLY A 302 -34.19 12.89 -25.96
C GLY A 302 -34.96 12.57 -24.69
N LEU A 303 -34.32 12.14 -23.59
CA LEU A 303 -35.00 11.90 -22.32
C LEU A 303 -35.42 13.21 -21.64
N TYR A 304 -36.56 13.21 -20.94
CA TYR A 304 -37.00 14.40 -20.22
C TYR A 304 -36.02 14.76 -19.08
N PRO A 305 -35.82 16.06 -18.80
CA PRO A 305 -34.86 16.49 -17.79
C PRO A 305 -35.17 15.97 -16.37
N LEU A 306 -36.45 15.95 -15.97
CA LEU A 306 -36.86 15.43 -14.66
C LEU A 306 -36.60 13.93 -14.53
N ASP A 307 -36.97 13.15 -15.54
CA ASP A 307 -36.77 11.70 -15.55
C ASP A 307 -35.28 11.34 -15.54
N THR A 308 -34.46 12.10 -16.28
CA THR A 308 -32.99 11.96 -16.27
C THR A 308 -32.44 12.17 -14.86
N TRP A 309 -32.86 13.25 -14.20
CA TRP A 309 -32.41 13.57 -12.86
C TRP A 309 -32.83 12.49 -11.84
N LEU A 310 -34.09 12.07 -11.85
CA LEU A 310 -34.60 11.02 -10.95
C LEU A 310 -33.89 9.68 -11.16
N ALA A 311 -33.69 9.28 -12.42
CA ALA A 311 -33.03 8.02 -12.75
C ALA A 311 -31.57 7.99 -12.26
N ILE A 312 -30.81 9.06 -12.49
CA ILE A 312 -29.41 9.17 -12.04
C ILE A 312 -29.33 9.26 -10.51
N ALA A 313 -30.19 10.06 -9.87
CA ALA A 313 -30.20 10.20 -8.42
C ALA A 313 -30.49 8.86 -7.73
N PHE A 314 -31.46 8.09 -8.23
CA PHE A 314 -31.76 6.76 -7.71
C PHE A 314 -30.62 5.77 -7.93
N ALA A 315 -29.96 5.82 -9.10
CA ALA A 315 -28.76 5.03 -9.36
C ALA A 315 -27.63 5.36 -8.37
N HIS A 316 -27.41 6.63 -8.06
CA HIS A 316 -26.36 7.06 -7.13
C HIS A 316 -26.66 6.69 -5.68
N VAL A 317 -27.93 6.65 -5.25
CA VAL A 317 -28.32 6.07 -3.95
C VAL A 317 -27.94 4.59 -3.91
N LEU A 318 -28.33 3.81 -4.93
CA LEU A 318 -28.05 2.38 -4.96
C LEU A 318 -26.55 2.07 -4.97
N ILE A 319 -25.78 2.72 -5.87
CA ILE A 319 -24.34 2.45 -5.99
C ILE A 319 -23.57 2.85 -4.72
N THR A 320 -24.03 3.87 -4.00
CA THR A 320 -23.38 4.30 -2.75
C THR A 320 -23.51 3.24 -1.66
N VAL A 321 -24.65 2.53 -1.60
CA VAL A 321 -24.78 1.35 -0.71
C VAL A 321 -23.72 0.30 -1.06
N LEU A 322 -23.47 0.05 -2.34
CA LEU A 322 -22.47 -0.93 -2.81
C LEU A 322 -21.02 -0.47 -2.56
N ILE A 323 -20.74 0.82 -2.69
CA ILE A 323 -19.45 1.45 -2.36
C ILE A 323 -19.13 1.23 -0.88
N VAL A 324 -20.10 1.53 -0.03
CA VAL A 324 -19.98 1.38 1.41
C VAL A 324 -19.86 -0.09 1.82
N ALA A 325 -20.63 -0.98 1.18
CA ALA A 325 -20.58 -2.40 1.43
C ALA A 325 -19.17 -2.96 1.22
N ASN A 326 -18.55 -2.68 0.06
CA ASN A 326 -17.19 -3.10 -0.26
C ASN A 326 -16.10 -2.32 0.49
N GLY A 327 -16.40 -1.11 0.96
CA GLY A 327 -15.49 -0.30 1.78
C GLY A 327 -15.35 -0.77 3.23
N ARG A 328 -16.29 -1.58 3.73
CA ARG A 328 -16.32 -1.99 5.15
C ARG A 328 -15.12 -2.86 5.55
N GLY A 329 -14.87 -3.96 4.84
CA GLY A 329 -13.73 -4.85 5.12
C GLY A 329 -12.39 -4.12 5.13
N PRO A 330 -12.07 -3.32 4.09
CA PRO A 330 -10.87 -2.50 4.04
C PRO A 330 -10.76 -1.49 5.19
N ALA A 331 -11.86 -0.86 5.61
CA ALA A 331 -11.88 0.05 6.76
C ALA A 331 -11.75 -0.66 8.11
N ARG A 332 -12.16 -1.93 8.20
CA ARG A 332 -12.13 -2.74 9.42
C ARG A 332 -10.77 -3.39 9.66
N TYR A 333 -10.12 -3.86 8.59
CA TYR A 333 -8.84 -4.57 8.62
C TYR A 333 -7.66 -3.72 8.12
N HIS A 334 -7.91 -2.48 7.71
CA HIS A 334 -6.89 -1.53 7.24
C HIS A 334 -6.03 -2.02 6.06
N ILE A 335 -6.60 -2.89 5.20
CA ILE A 335 -5.97 -3.44 3.99
C ILE A 335 -6.58 -2.87 2.70
N GLY A 336 -5.77 -2.69 1.66
CA GLY A 336 -6.21 -2.16 0.36
C GLY A 336 -6.95 -3.18 -0.52
N PHE A 337 -7.50 -2.72 -1.64
CA PHE A 337 -8.27 -3.55 -2.58
C PHE A 337 -7.52 -4.80 -3.05
N PRO A 338 -6.24 -4.72 -3.49
CA PRO A 338 -5.56 -5.89 -4.04
C PRO A 338 -5.37 -7.02 -3.03
N VAL A 339 -5.24 -6.67 -1.75
CA VAL A 339 -5.05 -7.64 -0.67
C VAL A 339 -6.39 -8.25 -0.28
N ILE A 340 -7.44 -7.45 -0.07
CA ILE A 340 -8.75 -8.00 0.27
C ILE A 340 -9.33 -8.86 -0.87
N ALA A 341 -9.01 -8.56 -2.13
CA ALA A 341 -9.42 -9.40 -3.26
C ALA A 341 -8.90 -10.85 -3.17
N ARG A 342 -7.81 -11.10 -2.42
CA ARG A 342 -7.28 -12.46 -2.16
C ARG A 342 -8.24 -13.30 -1.33
N THR A 343 -9.07 -12.70 -0.46
CA THR A 343 -10.08 -13.45 0.33
C THR A 343 -11.10 -14.14 -0.58
N THR A 344 -11.44 -13.48 -1.68
CA THR A 344 -12.48 -13.93 -2.61
C THR A 344 -11.88 -14.74 -3.75
N TYR A 345 -10.82 -14.28 -4.39
CA TYR A 345 -10.29 -14.92 -5.62
C TYR A 345 -9.09 -15.86 -5.38
N GLY A 346 -8.50 -15.84 -4.20
CA GLY A 346 -7.24 -16.51 -3.90
C GLY A 346 -6.01 -15.71 -4.32
N MET A 347 -4.84 -16.21 -3.91
CA MET A 347 -3.55 -15.52 -4.11
C MET A 347 -3.30 -15.16 -5.58
N TRP A 348 -3.34 -16.13 -6.50
CA TRP A 348 -3.17 -15.89 -7.93
C TRP A 348 -4.45 -15.38 -8.60
N GLY A 349 -5.62 -15.87 -8.18
CA GLY A 349 -6.88 -15.46 -8.81
C GLY A 349 -7.19 -13.97 -8.62
N SER A 350 -6.70 -13.36 -7.53
CA SER A 350 -6.85 -11.92 -7.28
C SER A 350 -6.31 -11.04 -8.40
N TYR A 351 -5.32 -11.51 -9.17
CA TYR A 351 -4.73 -10.76 -10.29
C TYR A 351 -5.73 -10.51 -11.43
N LEU A 352 -6.76 -11.33 -11.57
CA LEU A 352 -7.86 -11.07 -12.51
C LEU A 352 -8.58 -9.77 -12.12
N ALA A 353 -8.99 -9.65 -10.86
CA ALA A 353 -9.72 -8.49 -10.36
C ALA A 353 -8.84 -7.23 -10.34
N VAL A 354 -7.59 -7.37 -9.90
CA VAL A 354 -6.57 -6.30 -9.89
C VAL A 354 -6.27 -5.80 -11.30
N GLY A 355 -6.04 -6.70 -12.26
CA GLY A 355 -5.75 -6.34 -13.65
C GLY A 355 -6.91 -5.62 -14.33
N MET A 356 -8.14 -6.13 -14.15
CA MET A 356 -9.35 -5.46 -14.66
C MET A 356 -9.49 -4.05 -14.10
N ARG A 357 -9.33 -3.89 -12.78
CA ARG A 357 -9.42 -2.59 -12.11
C ARG A 357 -8.35 -1.61 -12.58
N ALA A 358 -7.10 -2.06 -12.71
CA ALA A 358 -5.97 -1.23 -13.15
C ALA A 358 -6.22 -0.58 -14.52
N ILE A 359 -6.79 -1.34 -15.48
CA ILE A 359 -7.16 -0.82 -16.81
C ILE A 359 -8.21 0.29 -16.67
N VAL A 360 -9.24 0.07 -15.85
CA VAL A 360 -10.30 1.05 -15.62
C VAL A 360 -9.75 2.34 -14.99
N CYS A 361 -8.83 2.21 -14.04
CA CYS A 361 -8.16 3.36 -13.42
C CYS A 361 -7.35 4.20 -14.41
N ILE A 362 -6.59 3.58 -15.32
CA ILE A 362 -5.83 4.30 -16.37
C ILE A 362 -6.77 5.13 -17.25
N ILE A 363 -7.88 4.52 -17.68
CA ILE A 363 -8.81 5.16 -18.60
C ILE A 363 -9.54 6.33 -17.93
N TRP A 364 -10.03 6.13 -16.70
CA TRP A 364 -10.65 7.22 -15.94
C TRP A 364 -9.68 8.35 -15.62
N ASN A 365 -8.43 8.02 -15.34
CA ASN A 365 -7.40 9.03 -15.15
C ASN A 365 -7.28 9.94 -16.39
N GLY A 366 -7.21 9.36 -17.59
CA GLY A 366 -7.19 10.11 -18.85
C GLY A 366 -8.46 10.95 -19.08
N VAL A 367 -9.64 10.33 -18.93
CA VAL A 367 -10.95 10.99 -19.16
C VAL A 367 -11.15 12.20 -18.24
N ASN A 368 -10.88 12.05 -16.95
CA ASN A 368 -10.99 13.15 -15.99
C ASN A 368 -9.96 14.25 -16.24
N SER A 369 -8.75 13.90 -16.69
CA SER A 369 -7.74 14.88 -17.09
C SER A 369 -8.18 15.67 -18.32
N TYR A 370 -8.90 15.05 -19.26
CA TYR A 370 -9.49 15.75 -20.39
C TYR A 370 -10.61 16.70 -19.95
N TYR A 371 -11.50 16.29 -19.05
CA TYR A 371 -12.51 17.19 -18.50
C TYR A 371 -11.91 18.39 -17.77
N ALA A 372 -10.86 18.15 -16.97
CA ALA A 372 -10.12 19.23 -16.33
C ALA A 372 -9.45 20.15 -17.35
N ALA A 373 -8.91 19.61 -18.45
CA ALA A 373 -8.31 20.39 -19.53
C ALA A 373 -9.30 21.38 -20.15
N ARG A 374 -10.55 20.97 -20.37
CA ARG A 374 -11.61 21.85 -20.90
C ARG A 374 -11.89 23.02 -19.95
N LEU A 375 -11.88 22.79 -18.65
CA LEU A 375 -12.02 23.83 -17.63
C LEU A 375 -10.78 24.74 -17.56
N VAL A 376 -9.58 24.17 -17.71
CA VAL A 376 -8.33 24.95 -17.82
C VAL A 376 -8.37 25.86 -19.04
N THR A 377 -8.88 25.40 -20.19
CA THR A 377 -9.07 26.25 -21.37
C THR A 377 -9.98 27.44 -21.06
N VAL A 378 -11.10 27.23 -20.36
CA VAL A 378 -12.00 28.32 -19.93
C VAL A 378 -11.29 29.27 -18.97
N ALA A 379 -10.55 28.75 -17.99
CA ALA A 379 -9.81 29.56 -17.02
C ALA A 379 -8.76 30.46 -17.70
N ILE A 380 -7.96 29.90 -18.62
CA ILE A 380 -6.96 30.66 -19.38
C ILE A 380 -7.66 31.69 -20.29
N THR A 381 -8.77 31.32 -20.94
CA THR A 381 -9.56 32.23 -21.78
C THR A 381 -10.21 33.37 -20.98
N ALA A 382 -10.54 33.14 -19.71
CA ALA A 382 -11.05 34.17 -18.81
C ALA A 382 -9.99 35.25 -18.50
N ILE A 383 -8.71 34.86 -18.42
CA ILE A 383 -7.57 35.79 -18.25
C ILE A 383 -7.17 36.42 -19.59
N TRP A 384 -6.98 35.59 -20.62
CA TRP A 384 -6.49 35.97 -21.94
C TRP A 384 -7.47 35.49 -23.03
N PRO A 385 -8.41 36.35 -23.48
CA PRO A 385 -9.43 35.98 -24.46
C PRO A 385 -8.88 35.40 -25.76
N ASN A 386 -7.70 35.84 -26.20
CA ASN A 386 -7.07 35.38 -27.43
C ASN A 386 -6.59 33.92 -27.39
N TYR A 387 -6.49 33.30 -26.20
CA TYR A 387 -6.06 31.91 -26.08
C TYR A 387 -6.97 30.94 -26.86
N LYS A 388 -8.29 31.17 -26.85
CA LYS A 388 -9.25 30.34 -27.61
C LYS A 388 -9.13 30.51 -29.13
N ASN A 389 -8.54 31.62 -29.58
CA ASN A 389 -8.42 31.98 -31.00
C ASN A 389 -7.05 31.59 -31.59
N LEU A 390 -6.17 30.94 -30.83
CA LEU A 390 -4.89 30.46 -31.35
C LEU A 390 -5.12 29.47 -32.50
N ALA A 391 -4.33 29.61 -33.56
CA ALA A 391 -4.45 28.78 -34.75
C ALA A 391 -4.27 27.29 -34.40
N ASN A 392 -5.21 26.45 -34.85
CA ASN A 392 -5.10 25.01 -34.69
C ASN A 392 -4.10 24.43 -35.70
N ILE A 393 -2.99 23.87 -35.20
CA ILE A 393 -1.93 23.25 -36.01
C ILE A 393 -2.09 21.73 -36.14
N LEU A 394 -3.09 21.13 -35.47
CA LEU A 394 -3.34 19.70 -35.49
C LEU A 394 -4.28 19.30 -36.64
N PRO A 395 -4.09 18.14 -37.28
CA PRO A 395 -5.02 17.63 -38.28
C PRO A 395 -6.36 17.25 -37.65
N ALA A 396 -7.44 17.27 -38.45
CA ALA A 396 -8.78 16.88 -37.97
C ALA A 396 -8.81 15.45 -37.39
N SER A 397 -7.97 14.54 -37.88
CA SER A 397 -7.82 13.16 -37.39
C SER A 397 -7.31 13.06 -35.93
N ALA A 398 -6.74 14.14 -35.39
CA ALA A 398 -6.32 14.22 -33.99
C ALA A 398 -7.52 14.17 -33.03
N GLY A 399 -8.70 14.65 -33.44
CA GLY A 399 -9.91 14.68 -32.61
C GLY A 399 -9.85 15.68 -31.45
N ILE A 400 -8.88 16.59 -31.44
CA ILE A 400 -8.68 17.63 -30.42
C ILE A 400 -8.02 18.86 -31.06
N THR A 401 -8.28 20.05 -30.53
CA THR A 401 -7.63 21.30 -30.98
C THR A 401 -6.31 21.52 -30.24
N SER A 402 -5.38 22.28 -30.86
CA SER A 402 -4.09 22.63 -30.23
C SER A 402 -4.25 23.31 -28.87
N VAL A 403 -5.26 24.17 -28.73
CA VAL A 403 -5.58 24.87 -27.47
C VAL A 403 -5.98 23.90 -26.36
N ASN A 404 -6.90 22.97 -26.66
CA ASN A 404 -7.35 21.97 -25.69
C ASN A 404 -6.23 21.00 -25.32
N LEU A 405 -5.41 20.60 -26.29
CA LEU A 405 -4.25 19.73 -26.03
C LEU A 405 -3.20 20.42 -25.16
N ALA A 406 -2.93 21.70 -25.39
CA ALA A 406 -2.05 22.49 -24.54
C ALA A 406 -2.60 22.60 -23.10
N SER A 407 -3.90 22.90 -22.95
CA SER A 407 -4.56 22.92 -21.63
C SER A 407 -4.52 21.56 -20.92
N PHE A 408 -4.58 20.46 -21.68
CA PHE A 408 -4.45 19.10 -21.15
C PHE A 408 -3.06 18.86 -20.56
N PHE A 409 -1.99 19.22 -21.28
CA PHE A 409 -0.63 19.10 -20.75
C PHE A 409 -0.37 20.02 -19.54
N ILE A 410 -0.92 21.24 -19.54
CA ILE A 410 -0.85 22.14 -18.38
C ILE A 410 -1.47 21.46 -17.14
N PHE A 411 -2.68 20.92 -17.28
CA PHE A 411 -3.33 20.20 -16.18
C PHE A 411 -2.50 18.98 -15.74
N MET A 412 -2.01 18.19 -16.70
CA MET A 412 -1.22 16.99 -16.41
C MET A 412 0.09 17.29 -15.71
N SER A 413 0.75 18.42 -16.00
CA SER A 413 1.96 18.85 -15.27
C SER A 413 1.66 19.16 -13.80
N VAL A 414 0.54 19.85 -13.53
CA VAL A 414 0.09 20.13 -12.15
C VAL A 414 -0.31 18.84 -11.44
N PHE A 415 -1.01 17.94 -12.14
CA PHE A 415 -1.41 16.64 -11.60
C PHE A 415 -0.21 15.75 -11.28
N LEU A 416 0.78 15.68 -12.17
CA LEU A 416 2.01 14.94 -11.95
C LEU A 416 2.75 15.44 -10.70
N ALA A 417 2.85 16.77 -10.51
CA ALA A 417 3.49 17.34 -9.33
C ALA A 417 2.78 16.90 -8.02
N LEU A 418 1.44 16.86 -8.02
CA LEU A 418 0.68 16.42 -6.85
C LEU A 418 0.71 14.90 -6.65
N SER A 419 0.94 14.12 -7.72
CA SER A 419 0.99 12.65 -7.67
C SER A 419 2.13 12.08 -6.80
N PHE A 420 3.16 12.89 -6.51
CA PHE A 420 4.23 12.53 -5.58
C PHE A 420 3.80 12.57 -4.11
N VAL A 421 2.69 13.25 -3.80
CA VAL A 421 2.12 13.31 -2.45
C VAL A 421 1.10 12.19 -2.27
N HIS A 422 1.30 11.40 -1.22
CA HIS A 422 0.41 10.29 -0.93
C HIS A 422 -0.97 10.81 -0.46
N SER A 423 -2.07 10.28 -1.03
CA SER A 423 -3.44 10.73 -0.77
C SER A 423 -3.84 10.71 0.73
N ARG A 424 -3.30 9.76 1.50
CA ARG A 424 -3.43 9.68 2.98
C ARG A 424 -3.13 11.01 3.70
N ASP A 425 -2.19 11.80 3.20
CA ASP A 425 -1.68 13.00 3.87
C ASP A 425 -2.42 14.30 3.43
N LEU A 426 -3.37 14.19 2.49
CA LEU A 426 -4.02 15.34 1.85
C LEU A 426 -5.36 15.76 2.48
N LYS A 427 -5.58 15.52 3.78
CA LYS A 427 -6.85 15.83 4.46
C LYS A 427 -7.29 17.29 4.30
N TYR A 428 -6.37 18.25 4.46
CA TYR A 428 -6.69 19.68 4.35
C TYR A 428 -6.98 20.09 2.91
N PHE A 429 -6.32 19.46 1.95
CA PHE A 429 -6.60 19.66 0.53
C PHE A 429 -8.04 19.25 0.21
N TYR A 430 -8.53 18.11 0.73
CA TYR A 430 -9.92 17.71 0.55
C TYR A 430 -10.92 18.66 1.24
N TYR A 431 -10.61 19.19 2.42
CA TYR A 431 -11.46 20.17 3.10
C TYR A 431 -11.63 21.46 2.31
N VAL A 432 -10.51 22.10 1.94
CA VAL A 432 -10.52 23.37 1.21
C VAL A 432 -11.19 23.19 -0.15
N LYS A 433 -10.82 22.12 -0.88
CA LYS A 433 -11.45 21.78 -2.16
C LYS A 433 -12.96 21.66 -2.02
N SER A 434 -13.46 20.94 -1.02
CA SER A 434 -14.89 20.68 -0.88
C SER A 434 -15.71 21.95 -0.76
N VAL A 435 -15.23 22.92 0.02
CA VAL A 435 -15.91 24.21 0.17
C VAL A 435 -15.93 24.97 -1.15
N LEU A 436 -14.78 25.05 -1.84
CA LEU A 436 -14.67 25.75 -3.12
C LEU A 436 -15.55 25.14 -4.21
N VAL A 437 -15.54 23.81 -4.32
CA VAL A 437 -16.29 23.07 -5.34
C VAL A 437 -17.80 23.24 -5.10
N PHE A 438 -18.24 23.07 -3.86
CA PHE A 438 -19.64 23.21 -3.51
C PHE A 438 -20.16 24.62 -3.78
N ALA A 439 -19.40 25.65 -3.39
CA ALA A 439 -19.75 27.05 -3.66
C ALA A 439 -19.82 27.34 -5.17
N SER A 440 -18.85 26.85 -5.93
CA SER A 440 -18.77 27.05 -7.39
C SER A 440 -19.96 26.42 -8.12
N MET A 441 -20.34 25.19 -7.75
CA MET A 441 -21.45 24.49 -8.40
C MET A 441 -22.81 25.13 -8.09
N HIS A 442 -23.04 25.53 -6.83
CA HIS A 442 -24.26 26.25 -6.47
C HIS A 442 -24.30 27.63 -7.11
N GLY A 443 -23.16 28.32 -7.21
CA GLY A 443 -23.05 29.60 -7.91
C GLY A 443 -23.48 29.51 -9.39
N VAL A 444 -22.99 28.49 -10.11
CA VAL A 444 -23.38 28.24 -11.50
C VAL A 444 -24.86 27.89 -11.61
N LEU A 445 -25.37 27.05 -10.70
CA LEU A 445 -26.79 26.68 -10.69
C LEU A 445 -27.68 27.90 -10.44
N ILE A 446 -27.36 28.75 -9.47
CA ILE A 446 -28.10 30.00 -9.18
C ILE A 446 -28.08 30.92 -10.39
N TRP A 447 -26.93 31.11 -11.03
CA TRP A 447 -26.82 31.91 -12.24
C TRP A 447 -27.74 31.39 -13.35
N TRP A 448 -27.73 30.07 -13.57
CA TRP A 448 -28.55 29.43 -14.59
C TRP A 448 -30.05 29.59 -14.30
N MET A 449 -30.46 29.42 -13.05
CA MET A 449 -31.83 29.61 -12.59
C MET A 449 -32.34 31.03 -12.85
N ILE A 450 -31.52 32.04 -12.56
CA ILE A 450 -31.85 33.45 -12.81
C ILE A 450 -31.98 33.71 -14.31
N LYS A 451 -31.02 33.22 -15.11
CA LYS A 451 -31.02 33.43 -16.57
C LYS A 451 -32.16 32.72 -17.28
N SER A 452 -32.59 31.57 -16.79
CA SER A 452 -33.67 30.79 -17.37
C SER A 452 -35.06 31.20 -16.87
N GLN A 453 -35.15 32.22 -15.99
CA GLN A 453 -36.41 32.65 -15.34
C GLN A 453 -37.13 31.51 -14.59
N GLY A 454 -36.38 30.55 -14.04
CA GLY A 454 -36.91 29.36 -13.37
C GLY A 454 -36.56 28.03 -14.06
N VAL A 455 -37.05 26.90 -13.53
CA VAL A 455 -36.86 25.57 -14.16
C VAL A 455 -38.09 25.22 -14.99
N SER A 456 -37.89 24.96 -16.28
CA SER A 456 -38.87 24.25 -17.11
C SER A 456 -38.49 22.77 -17.19
N PHE A 457 -39.28 21.91 -16.56
CA PHE A 457 -39.07 20.46 -16.58
C PHE A 457 -39.75 19.75 -17.76
N THR A 458 -40.52 20.47 -18.57
CA THR A 458 -41.44 19.90 -19.56
C THR A 458 -40.97 20.02 -21.01
N THR A 459 -39.93 20.82 -21.27
CA THR A 459 -39.37 20.97 -22.62
C THR A 459 -38.36 19.86 -22.91
N LEU A 460 -38.69 18.98 -23.87
CA LEU A 460 -37.70 18.12 -24.52
C LEU A 460 -36.66 18.99 -25.27
N ALA A 461 -35.45 18.46 -25.44
CA ALA A 461 -34.50 19.00 -26.44
C ALA A 461 -35.03 18.86 -27.89
N SER A 462 -36.03 17.99 -28.14
CA SER A 462 -36.73 17.79 -29.41
C SER A 462 -38.24 18.02 -29.31
N SER A 463 -38.84 18.74 -30.25
CA SER A 463 -40.26 19.14 -30.25
C SER A 463 -41.32 18.01 -30.33
N ALA A 464 -40.93 16.73 -30.42
CA ALA A 464 -41.84 15.59 -30.53
C ALA A 464 -41.91 14.75 -29.22
N PRO A 465 -43.10 14.35 -28.73
CA PRO A 465 -43.26 13.48 -27.56
C PRO A 465 -42.63 12.09 -27.79
N LEU A 466 -42.01 11.53 -26.75
CA LEU A 466 -41.50 10.15 -26.78
C LEU A 466 -42.64 9.13 -26.77
N THR A 467 -42.48 8.01 -27.50
CA THR A 467 -43.36 6.84 -27.32
C THR A 467 -43.12 6.22 -25.95
N GLN A 468 -44.14 5.58 -25.37
CA GLN A 468 -44.05 4.97 -24.03
C GLN A 468 -42.92 3.93 -23.94
N ASP A 469 -42.75 3.08 -24.96
CA ASP A 469 -41.67 2.10 -25.01
C ASP A 469 -40.29 2.78 -25.04
N LYS A 470 -40.09 3.77 -25.92
CA LYS A 470 -38.81 4.50 -26.00
C LYS A 470 -38.49 5.23 -24.70
N HIS A 471 -39.49 5.82 -24.05
CA HIS A 471 -39.35 6.49 -22.77
C HIS A 471 -38.83 5.56 -21.67
N ILE A 472 -39.49 4.41 -21.46
CA ILE A 472 -39.09 3.43 -20.42
C ILE A 472 -37.64 2.97 -20.62
N TRP A 473 -37.24 2.64 -21.84
CA TRP A 473 -35.88 2.17 -22.10
C TRP A 473 -34.82 3.26 -21.94
N LEU A 474 -35.13 4.52 -22.26
CA LEU A 474 -34.23 5.64 -21.99
C LEU A 474 -34.08 5.90 -20.49
N VAL A 475 -35.15 5.74 -19.69
CA VAL A 475 -35.06 5.83 -18.22
C VAL A 475 -34.17 4.73 -17.65
N LEU A 476 -34.32 3.48 -18.12
CA LEU A 476 -33.46 2.37 -17.70
C LEU A 476 -32.00 2.59 -18.12
N GLN A 477 -31.77 3.10 -19.33
CA GLN A 477 -30.44 3.47 -19.81
C GLN A 477 -29.83 4.58 -18.95
N ALA A 478 -30.61 5.59 -18.55
CA ALA A 478 -30.16 6.67 -17.66
C ALA A 478 -29.77 6.14 -16.28
N PHE A 479 -30.59 5.26 -15.71
CA PHE A 479 -30.31 4.58 -14.44
C PHE A 479 -28.99 3.77 -14.52
N ASN A 480 -28.81 2.96 -15.56
CA ASN A 480 -27.59 2.17 -15.73
C ASN A 480 -26.35 3.02 -16.02
N ALA A 481 -26.48 4.11 -16.77
CA ALA A 481 -25.41 5.07 -16.96
C ALA A 481 -24.99 5.71 -15.63
N GLY A 482 -25.94 6.09 -14.78
CA GLY A 482 -25.68 6.59 -13.42
C GLY A 482 -24.92 5.56 -12.57
N LEU A 483 -25.29 4.28 -12.61
CA LEU A 483 -24.52 3.22 -11.95
C LEU A 483 -23.09 3.11 -12.53
N GLY A 484 -22.97 3.17 -13.85
CA GLY A 484 -21.69 3.14 -14.57
C GLY A 484 -20.72 4.24 -14.12
N THR A 485 -21.18 5.48 -13.97
CA THR A 485 -20.35 6.63 -13.54
C THR A 485 -19.64 6.44 -12.19
N ALA A 486 -20.27 5.70 -11.28
CA ALA A 486 -19.79 5.49 -9.92
C ALA A 486 -19.32 4.04 -9.68
N SER A 487 -19.43 3.17 -10.69
CA SER A 487 -19.17 1.74 -10.57
C SER A 487 -17.73 1.43 -10.13
N SER A 488 -16.74 2.13 -10.67
CA SER A 488 -15.33 1.95 -10.31
C SER A 488 -15.07 2.21 -8.82
N LEU A 489 -15.86 3.08 -8.20
CA LEU A 489 -15.75 3.43 -6.79
C LEU A 489 -16.11 2.25 -5.89
N THR A 490 -16.94 1.30 -6.36
CA THR A 490 -17.32 0.12 -5.56
C THR A 490 -16.11 -0.72 -5.17
N VAL A 491 -15.13 -0.85 -6.07
CA VAL A 491 -13.89 -1.58 -5.81
C VAL A 491 -12.76 -0.64 -5.35
N ASN A 492 -12.70 0.59 -5.86
CA ASN A 492 -11.65 1.55 -5.51
C ASN A 492 -11.75 2.08 -4.08
N GLN A 493 -12.94 2.01 -3.48
CA GLN A 493 -13.15 2.43 -2.10
C GLN A 493 -12.25 1.72 -1.10
N GLY A 494 -11.83 0.48 -1.37
CA GLY A 494 -10.97 -0.26 -0.46
C GLY A 494 -9.63 0.45 -0.17
N ASP A 495 -9.02 1.07 -1.18
CA ASP A 495 -7.73 1.75 -1.01
C ASP A 495 -7.84 3.08 -0.25
N MET A 496 -9.02 3.70 -0.19
CA MET A 496 -9.25 4.91 0.60
C MET A 496 -9.73 4.56 2.01
N ALA A 497 -10.64 3.58 2.08
CA ALA A 497 -11.28 3.12 3.31
C ALA A 497 -10.27 2.58 4.32
N ARG A 498 -9.16 1.97 3.87
CA ARG A 498 -8.07 1.51 4.74
C ARG A 498 -7.46 2.60 5.63
N TYR A 499 -7.53 3.87 5.22
CA TYR A 499 -7.02 5.00 6.00
C TYR A 499 -8.04 5.56 7.01
N ALA A 500 -9.24 4.99 7.10
CA ALA A 500 -10.20 5.34 8.12
C ALA A 500 -9.67 4.99 9.51
N ARG A 501 -10.01 5.80 10.51
CA ARG A 501 -9.72 5.46 11.92
C ARG A 501 -10.59 4.33 12.47
N LYS A 502 -11.81 4.23 11.94
CA LYS A 502 -12.81 3.24 12.29
C LYS A 502 -13.81 3.07 11.15
N PRO A 503 -14.46 1.90 11.01
CA PRO A 503 -15.40 1.64 9.92
C PRO A 503 -16.55 2.65 9.83
N SER A 504 -17.02 3.17 10.97
CA SER A 504 -18.13 4.14 10.98
C SER A 504 -17.77 5.49 10.33
N ASP A 505 -16.48 5.84 10.25
CA ASP A 505 -16.04 7.12 9.69
C ASP A 505 -16.27 7.17 8.16
N SER A 506 -16.16 6.04 7.47
CA SER A 506 -16.43 5.91 6.03
C SER A 506 -17.86 5.46 5.70
N LEU A 507 -18.66 5.06 6.69
CA LEU A 507 -20.03 4.53 6.50
C LEU A 507 -21.04 5.65 6.23
N TRP A 508 -21.44 6.38 7.28
CA TRP A 508 -22.59 7.29 7.24
C TRP A 508 -22.34 8.53 6.37
N THR A 509 -21.12 9.01 6.38
CA THR A 509 -20.70 10.19 5.63
C THR A 509 -20.71 9.94 4.13
N THR A 510 -20.41 8.71 3.70
CA THR A 510 -20.52 8.28 2.31
C THR A 510 -21.99 8.07 1.92
N LEU A 511 -22.75 7.31 2.73
CA LEU A 511 -24.17 7.01 2.47
C LEU A 511 -25.03 8.28 2.30
N ILE A 512 -24.75 9.32 3.08
CA ILE A 512 -25.51 10.57 3.05
C ILE A 512 -24.86 11.59 2.12
N GLY A 513 -23.53 11.75 2.23
CA GLY A 513 -22.80 12.82 1.55
C GLY A 513 -22.76 12.65 0.04
N TYR A 514 -22.57 11.42 -0.46
CA TYR A 514 -22.49 11.18 -1.90
C TYR A 514 -23.83 11.46 -2.60
N PRO A 515 -24.96 10.83 -2.21
CA PRO A 515 -26.23 11.01 -2.94
C PRO A 515 -26.74 12.44 -2.93
N ILE A 516 -26.58 13.15 -1.80
CA ILE A 516 -26.99 14.56 -1.69
C ILE A 516 -26.18 15.44 -2.64
N ALA A 517 -24.85 15.26 -2.67
CA ALA A 517 -23.99 16.07 -3.51
C ALA A 517 -24.11 15.73 -5.01
N SER A 518 -24.42 14.47 -5.35
CA SER A 518 -24.69 14.07 -6.74
C SER A 518 -26.07 14.48 -7.25
N ALA A 519 -27.03 14.78 -6.35
CA ALA A 519 -28.39 15.14 -6.72
C ALA A 519 -28.53 16.54 -7.34
N LEU A 520 -27.44 17.25 -7.63
CA LEU A 520 -27.52 18.54 -8.31
C LEU A 520 -27.99 18.36 -9.76
N PRO A 521 -29.05 19.09 -10.20
CA PRO A 521 -29.57 18.96 -11.55
C PRO A 521 -28.50 19.27 -12.61
N SER A 522 -28.44 18.40 -13.61
CA SER A 522 -27.34 18.30 -14.57
C SER A 522 -27.87 18.40 -16.00
N TYR A 523 -28.06 19.62 -16.48
CA TYR A 523 -28.74 19.87 -17.76
C TYR A 523 -27.77 20.07 -18.92
N TRP A 524 -26.64 20.73 -18.69
CA TRP A 524 -25.59 21.02 -19.68
C TRP A 524 -24.21 20.70 -19.14
N ASN A 525 -23.25 20.52 -20.06
CA ASN A 525 -21.85 20.37 -19.68
C ASN A 525 -21.35 21.66 -19.01
N LEU A 526 -20.56 21.50 -17.94
CA LEU A 526 -20.13 22.63 -17.14
C LEU A 526 -19.18 23.56 -17.91
N TRP A 527 -18.20 23.02 -18.65
CA TRP A 527 -17.28 23.85 -19.43
C TRP A 527 -17.99 24.60 -20.56
N ASP A 528 -18.99 23.99 -21.22
CA ASP A 528 -19.76 24.66 -22.28
C ASP A 528 -20.62 25.79 -21.68
N THR A 529 -21.17 25.57 -20.48
CA THR A 529 -21.89 26.61 -19.72
C THR A 529 -20.97 27.78 -19.36
N LEU A 530 -19.77 27.51 -18.84
CA LEU A 530 -18.82 28.56 -18.48
C LEU A 530 -18.26 29.29 -19.70
N ASP A 531 -18.01 28.59 -20.81
CA ASP A 531 -17.60 29.21 -22.07
C ASP A 531 -18.72 30.12 -22.62
N TYR A 532 -19.97 29.67 -22.57
CA TYR A 532 -21.11 30.49 -22.91
C TYR A 532 -21.20 31.75 -22.02
N MET A 533 -20.99 31.64 -20.71
CA MET A 533 -20.91 32.81 -19.82
C MET A 533 -19.82 33.80 -20.28
N LEU A 534 -18.66 33.33 -20.73
CA LEU A 534 -17.61 34.21 -21.25
C LEU A 534 -18.04 34.98 -22.51
N THR A 535 -18.93 34.40 -23.34
CA THR A 535 -19.51 35.10 -24.50
C THR A 535 -20.56 36.14 -24.09
N GLN A 536 -21.33 35.87 -23.04
CA GLN A 536 -22.36 36.77 -22.51
C GLN A 536 -21.77 37.95 -21.72
N TYR A 537 -20.57 37.79 -21.18
CA TYR A 537 -19.88 38.79 -20.37
C TYR A 537 -18.48 39.10 -20.95
N PRO A 538 -18.41 39.81 -22.09
CA PRO A 538 -17.14 40.14 -22.73
C PRO A 538 -16.30 41.10 -21.86
N GLU A 539 -14.99 41.13 -22.11
CA GLU A 539 -14.02 41.90 -21.30
C GLU A 539 -14.33 43.41 -21.27
N SER A 540 -14.84 43.94 -22.38
CA SER A 540 -15.23 45.34 -22.53
C SER A 540 -16.39 45.76 -21.62
N GLU A 541 -17.18 44.80 -21.11
CA GLU A 541 -18.44 45.10 -20.41
C GLU A 541 -18.44 44.64 -18.95
N ASN A 542 -17.79 43.53 -18.59
CA ASN A 542 -17.85 43.04 -17.21
C ASN A 542 -16.63 42.20 -16.77
N ARG A 543 -15.58 42.89 -16.28
CA ARG A 543 -14.36 42.26 -15.74
C ARG A 543 -14.61 41.42 -14.49
N GLY A 544 -15.56 41.81 -13.63
CA GLY A 544 -15.89 41.08 -12.41
C GLY A 544 -16.52 39.71 -12.68
N ALA A 545 -17.44 39.63 -13.64
CA ALA A 545 -18.04 38.37 -14.08
C ALA A 545 -16.99 37.39 -14.62
N ARG A 546 -16.02 37.88 -15.41
CA ARG A 546 -14.92 37.06 -15.94
C ARG A 546 -14.03 36.50 -14.84
N PHE A 547 -13.69 37.31 -13.83
CA PHE A 547 -12.95 36.84 -12.67
C PHE A 547 -13.71 35.75 -11.91
N ALA A 548 -15.03 35.89 -11.73
CA ALA A 548 -15.85 34.85 -11.11
C ALA A 548 -15.86 33.55 -11.95
N ILE A 549 -15.98 33.64 -13.28
CA ILE A 549 -15.90 32.48 -14.18
C ILE A 549 -14.54 31.79 -14.07
N PHE A 550 -13.44 32.56 -14.00
CA PHE A 550 -12.10 32.02 -13.75
C PHE A 550 -12.03 31.23 -12.44
N LEU A 551 -12.52 31.80 -11.33
CA LEU A 551 -12.49 31.12 -10.02
C LEU A 551 -13.30 29.81 -10.04
N VAL A 552 -14.47 29.82 -10.68
CA VAL A 552 -15.30 28.62 -10.84
C VAL A 552 -14.57 27.58 -11.70
N ALA A 553 -14.01 27.96 -12.85
CA ALA A 553 -13.30 27.05 -13.73
C ALA A 553 -12.09 26.41 -13.03
N VAL A 554 -11.29 27.19 -12.29
CA VAL A 554 -10.15 26.69 -11.51
C VAL A 554 -10.61 25.77 -10.38
N SER A 555 -11.68 26.13 -9.66
CA SER A 555 -12.24 25.29 -8.60
C SER A 555 -12.70 23.93 -9.13
N MET A 556 -13.34 23.90 -10.30
CA MET A 556 -13.78 22.66 -10.94
C MET A 556 -12.61 21.84 -11.49
N ALA A 557 -11.57 22.47 -12.02
CA ALA A 557 -10.35 21.78 -12.43
C ALA A 557 -9.64 21.15 -11.22
N LEU A 558 -9.57 21.87 -10.10
CA LEU A 558 -9.09 21.37 -8.81
C LEU A 558 -9.92 20.18 -8.33
N ALA A 559 -11.23 20.17 -8.61
CA ALA A 559 -12.10 19.06 -8.27
C ALA A 559 -11.61 17.76 -8.91
N TYR A 560 -11.31 17.79 -10.21
CA TYR A 560 -10.80 16.64 -10.97
C TYR A 560 -9.39 16.22 -10.60
N LEU A 561 -8.53 17.18 -10.26
CA LEU A 561 -7.20 16.90 -9.72
C LEU A 561 -7.28 15.94 -8.53
N ALA A 562 -8.17 16.26 -7.59
CA ALA A 562 -8.38 15.45 -6.39
C ALA A 562 -9.06 14.10 -6.66
N VAL A 563 -10.04 14.09 -7.57
CA VAL A 563 -10.73 12.86 -7.99
C VAL A 563 -9.73 11.89 -8.60
N ASN A 564 -8.91 12.34 -9.55
CA ASN A 564 -7.88 11.50 -10.17
C ASN A 564 -6.86 11.01 -9.16
N LEU A 565 -6.45 11.86 -8.22
CA LEU A 565 -5.47 11.48 -7.23
C LEU A 565 -5.98 10.31 -6.37
N ALA A 566 -7.18 10.45 -5.80
CA ALA A 566 -7.72 9.49 -4.84
C ALA A 566 -8.37 8.25 -5.47
N THR A 567 -9.07 8.40 -6.59
CA THR A 567 -9.95 7.34 -7.12
C THR A 567 -9.44 6.64 -8.35
N ASN A 568 -8.38 7.15 -8.99
CA ASN A 568 -7.81 6.54 -10.19
C ASN A 568 -6.32 6.25 -10.03
N SER A 569 -5.52 7.24 -9.66
CA SER A 569 -4.07 7.06 -9.55
C SER A 569 -3.66 6.25 -8.32
N LEU A 570 -4.28 6.50 -7.16
CA LEU A 570 -4.02 5.73 -5.93
C LEU A 570 -4.41 4.26 -6.09
N PRO A 571 -5.65 3.93 -6.53
CA PRO A 571 -6.05 2.58 -6.92
C PRO A 571 -5.09 1.88 -7.87
N PHE A 572 -4.72 2.53 -8.98
CA PHE A 572 -3.75 1.97 -9.91
C PHE A 572 -2.39 1.74 -9.24
N GLY A 573 -1.94 2.67 -8.39
CA GLY A 573 -0.72 2.54 -7.60
C GLY A 573 -0.75 1.32 -6.68
N SER A 574 -1.89 1.10 -6.01
CA SER A 574 -2.13 -0.09 -5.18
C SER A 574 -2.08 -1.38 -6.03
N ASP A 575 -2.73 -1.38 -7.20
CA ASP A 575 -2.75 -2.52 -8.12
C ASP A 575 -1.36 -2.91 -8.61
N VAL A 576 -0.56 -1.97 -9.10
CA VAL A 576 0.79 -2.28 -9.61
C VAL A 576 1.75 -2.65 -8.49
N SER A 577 1.55 -2.13 -7.27
CA SER A 577 2.27 -2.62 -6.09
C SER A 577 1.93 -4.08 -5.79
N ALA A 578 0.72 -4.56 -6.08
CA ALA A 578 0.34 -5.97 -5.92
C ALA A 578 0.79 -6.87 -7.07
N LEU A 579 0.78 -6.35 -8.31
CA LEU A 579 1.23 -7.09 -9.50
C LEU A 579 2.75 -7.23 -9.55
N PHE A 580 3.48 -6.22 -9.07
CA PHE A 580 4.93 -6.10 -9.18
C PHE A 580 5.58 -5.64 -7.86
N PRO A 581 5.36 -6.34 -6.72
CA PRO A 581 5.69 -5.85 -5.38
C PRO A 581 7.18 -5.56 -5.15
N ARG A 582 8.06 -6.24 -5.87
CA ARG A 582 9.52 -6.02 -5.83
C ARG A 582 9.94 -4.67 -6.44
N TRP A 583 9.21 -4.17 -7.43
CA TRP A 583 9.64 -3.01 -8.24
C TRP A 583 8.76 -1.78 -8.07
N MET A 584 7.50 -1.99 -7.69
CA MET A 584 6.48 -0.96 -7.67
C MET A 584 6.13 -0.50 -6.25
N THR A 585 5.91 0.80 -6.14
CA THR A 585 5.30 1.46 -4.98
C THR A 585 4.09 2.25 -5.46
N ILE A 586 3.19 2.61 -4.55
CA ILE A 586 1.98 3.40 -4.85
C ILE A 586 2.38 4.68 -5.58
N ARG A 587 3.39 5.40 -5.09
CA ARG A 587 3.88 6.66 -5.71
C ARG A 587 4.41 6.43 -7.13
N ARG A 588 5.20 5.38 -7.35
CA ARG A 588 5.69 5.03 -8.71
C ARG A 588 4.51 4.70 -9.63
N GLY A 589 3.53 3.95 -9.13
CA GLY A 589 2.33 3.62 -9.89
C GLY A 589 1.48 4.84 -10.23
N GLN A 590 1.31 5.82 -9.32
CA GLN A 590 0.59 7.06 -9.60
C GLN A 590 1.21 7.87 -10.77
N VAL A 591 2.54 7.93 -10.83
CA VAL A 591 3.28 8.57 -11.93
C VAL A 591 3.05 7.81 -13.25
N ILE A 592 3.13 6.48 -13.23
CA ILE A 592 2.86 5.64 -14.42
C ILE A 592 1.41 5.81 -14.88
N CYS A 593 0.44 5.83 -13.97
CA CYS A 593 -0.98 6.06 -14.29
C CYS A 593 -1.17 7.40 -15.02
N THR A 594 -0.45 8.43 -14.58
CA THR A 594 -0.46 9.76 -15.21
C THR A 594 0.07 9.68 -16.65
N ALA A 595 1.20 9.01 -16.89
CA ALA A 595 1.74 8.84 -18.23
C ALA A 595 0.80 8.01 -19.14
N LEU A 596 0.28 6.89 -18.63
CA LEU A 596 -0.62 6.01 -19.38
C LEU A 596 -1.96 6.67 -19.70
N GLY A 597 -2.45 7.56 -18.83
CA GLY A 597 -3.66 8.35 -19.09
C GLY A 597 -3.56 9.23 -20.34
N VAL A 598 -2.35 9.65 -20.73
CA VAL A 598 -2.11 10.35 -22.01
C VAL A 598 -2.25 9.39 -23.19
N ALA A 599 -1.70 8.19 -23.07
CA ALA A 599 -1.71 7.17 -24.12
C ALA A 599 -3.11 6.64 -24.45
N VAL A 600 -4.09 6.80 -23.54
CA VAL A 600 -5.50 6.46 -23.77
C VAL A 600 -6.15 7.33 -24.86
N VAL A 601 -5.64 8.54 -25.12
CA VAL A 601 -6.24 9.49 -26.07
C VAL A 601 -7.74 9.74 -25.73
N PRO A 602 -8.05 10.19 -24.50
CA PRO A 602 -9.39 10.17 -23.94
C PRO A 602 -10.43 10.95 -24.75
N TRP A 603 -10.04 12.00 -25.47
CA TRP A 603 -10.94 12.78 -26.31
C TRP A 603 -11.55 11.98 -27.48
N LYS A 604 -10.90 10.90 -27.93
CA LYS A 604 -11.48 10.01 -28.95
C LYS A 604 -12.58 9.10 -28.39
N LEU A 605 -12.59 8.87 -27.09
CA LEU A 605 -13.65 8.11 -26.40
C LEU A 605 -14.91 8.97 -26.16
N LEU A 606 -14.76 10.29 -26.21
CA LEU A 606 -15.78 11.28 -25.83
C LEU A 606 -16.35 12.05 -27.03
N VAL A 607 -16.24 11.50 -28.23
CA VAL A 607 -16.62 12.17 -29.49
C VAL A 607 -18.14 12.38 -29.61
N SER A 608 -18.95 11.48 -29.02
CA SER A 608 -20.41 11.57 -29.07
C SER A 608 -21.07 11.15 -27.75
N ALA A 609 -22.29 11.64 -27.51
CA ALA A 609 -23.09 11.27 -26.34
C ALA A 609 -23.34 9.75 -26.27
N THR A 610 -23.62 9.11 -27.41
CA THR A 610 -23.82 7.65 -27.48
C THR A 610 -22.54 6.88 -27.13
N ALA A 611 -21.39 7.30 -27.66
CA ALA A 611 -20.11 6.68 -27.33
C ALA A 611 -19.78 6.83 -25.84
N PHE A 612 -20.06 8.00 -25.27
CA PHE A 612 -19.84 8.26 -23.85
C PHE A 612 -20.75 7.41 -22.94
N VAL A 613 -22.06 7.35 -23.20
CA VAL A 613 -23.00 6.53 -22.40
C VAL A 613 -22.66 5.03 -22.50
N THR A 614 -22.24 4.57 -23.69
CA THR A 614 -21.79 3.19 -23.91
C THR A 614 -20.52 2.89 -23.10
N PHE A 615 -19.56 3.79 -23.16
CA PHE A 615 -18.32 3.74 -22.38
C PHE A 615 -18.60 3.65 -20.87
N LEU A 616 -19.46 4.52 -20.32
CA LEU A 616 -19.83 4.51 -18.90
C LEU A 616 -20.45 3.17 -18.46
N SER A 617 -21.37 2.66 -19.27
CA SER A 617 -22.06 1.39 -19.01
C SER A 617 -21.10 0.20 -19.10
N GLY A 618 -20.09 0.27 -19.98
CA GLY A 618 -19.09 -0.78 -20.17
C GLY A 618 -18.24 -1.04 -18.92
N TYR A 619 -17.80 -0.01 -18.21
CA TYR A 619 -17.03 -0.20 -16.97
C TYR A 619 -17.83 -0.86 -15.87
N GLY A 620 -19.07 -0.37 -15.70
CA GLY A 620 -19.99 -0.92 -14.72
C GLY A 620 -20.21 -2.41 -14.95
N TYR A 621 -20.39 -2.80 -16.21
CA TYR A 621 -20.53 -4.19 -16.62
C TYR A 621 -19.36 -5.07 -16.17
N TRP A 622 -18.10 -4.66 -16.38
CA TRP A 622 -16.92 -5.46 -16.03
C TRP A 622 -16.61 -5.51 -14.53
N LEU A 623 -16.87 -4.43 -13.78
CA LEU A 623 -16.53 -4.37 -12.35
C LEU A 623 -17.65 -4.86 -11.43
N ALA A 624 -18.91 -4.81 -11.87
CA ALA A 624 -20.07 -5.30 -11.13
C ALA A 624 -19.91 -6.72 -10.56
N PRO A 625 -19.50 -7.75 -11.34
CA PRO A 625 -19.36 -9.09 -10.80
C PRO A 625 -18.25 -9.20 -9.75
N ILE A 626 -17.16 -8.44 -9.88
CA ILE A 626 -16.08 -8.41 -8.89
C ILE A 626 -16.61 -7.86 -7.57
N ALA A 627 -17.26 -6.69 -7.61
CA ALA A 627 -17.86 -6.06 -6.44
C ALA A 627 -18.93 -6.95 -5.78
N ALA A 628 -19.73 -7.67 -6.58
CA ALA A 628 -20.74 -8.59 -6.10
C ALA A 628 -20.14 -9.80 -5.36
N CYS A 629 -19.17 -10.49 -5.97
CA CYS A 629 -18.49 -11.62 -5.35
C CYS A 629 -17.84 -11.20 -4.02
N MET A 630 -17.12 -10.08 -4.00
CA MET A 630 -16.49 -9.57 -2.77
C MET A 630 -17.49 -9.20 -1.67
N SER A 631 -18.61 -8.57 -2.03
CA SER A 631 -19.67 -8.23 -1.06
C SER A 631 -20.30 -9.48 -0.46
N VAL A 632 -20.68 -10.46 -1.29
CA VAL A 632 -21.27 -11.72 -0.82
C VAL A 632 -20.27 -12.52 0.03
N ASP A 633 -19.02 -12.58 -0.42
CA ASP A 633 -17.93 -13.26 0.28
C ASP A 633 -17.74 -12.71 1.69
N TYR A 634 -17.71 -11.38 1.82
CA TYR A 634 -17.54 -10.70 3.10
C TYR A 634 -18.75 -10.87 4.01
N TYR A 635 -19.95 -10.50 3.58
CA TYR A 635 -21.12 -10.44 4.47
C TYR A 635 -21.78 -11.79 4.72
N LEU A 636 -21.91 -12.63 3.68
CA LEU A 636 -22.73 -13.84 3.73
C LEU A 636 -21.91 -15.11 3.94
N ILE A 637 -20.73 -15.21 3.31
CA ILE A 637 -19.90 -16.42 3.41
C ILE A 637 -19.00 -16.37 4.65
N LYS A 638 -18.19 -15.32 4.79
CA LYS A 638 -17.20 -15.18 5.87
C LYS A 638 -17.75 -14.46 7.10
N ARG A 639 -18.94 -13.86 7.01
CA ARG A 639 -19.57 -13.06 8.08
C ARG A 639 -18.62 -11.99 8.64
N GLY A 640 -17.86 -11.34 7.76
CA GLY A 640 -16.91 -10.28 8.11
C GLY A 640 -15.60 -10.75 8.74
N ASN A 641 -15.36 -12.06 8.91
CA ASN A 641 -14.14 -12.59 9.53
C ASN A 641 -13.06 -12.87 8.46
N ILE A 642 -11.97 -12.10 8.51
CA ILE A 642 -10.80 -12.20 7.63
C ILE A 642 -9.56 -12.41 8.50
N PHE A 643 -8.70 -13.36 8.11
CA PHE A 643 -7.44 -13.68 8.79
C PHE A 643 -6.30 -12.98 8.05
N VAL A 644 -5.91 -11.79 8.52
CA VAL A 644 -5.00 -10.91 7.77
C VAL A 644 -3.65 -11.56 7.44
N PRO A 645 -2.96 -12.30 8.34
CA PRO A 645 -1.67 -12.92 8.02
C PRO A 645 -1.70 -13.87 6.82
N ASP A 646 -2.78 -14.66 6.67
CA ASP A 646 -2.95 -15.61 5.58
C ASP A 646 -3.03 -14.92 4.20
N LEU A 647 -3.40 -13.64 4.14
CA LEU A 647 -3.44 -12.87 2.90
C LEU A 647 -2.06 -12.54 2.34
N TYR A 648 -1.00 -12.75 3.13
CA TYR A 648 0.39 -12.55 2.72
C TYR A 648 1.16 -13.87 2.63
N ASN A 649 0.53 -14.99 3.02
CA ASN A 649 1.10 -16.32 2.93
C ASN A 649 0.79 -16.99 1.58
N GLY A 650 1.85 -17.28 0.83
CA GLY A 650 1.80 -17.89 -0.50
C GLY A 650 1.82 -19.41 -0.54
N GLU A 651 1.81 -20.07 0.61
CA GLU A 651 1.93 -21.52 0.70
C GLU A 651 0.60 -22.23 0.47
N SER A 652 0.68 -23.51 0.10
CA SER A 652 -0.52 -24.33 -0.12
C SER A 652 -1.33 -24.61 1.15
N SER A 653 -0.73 -24.38 2.32
CA SER A 653 -1.34 -24.45 3.64
C SER A 653 -2.19 -23.22 3.97
N SER A 654 -1.95 -22.08 3.31
CA SER A 654 -2.67 -20.83 3.58
C SER A 654 -4.16 -20.95 3.27
N ARG A 655 -4.98 -20.33 4.12
CA ARG A 655 -6.44 -20.30 4.00
C ARG A 655 -6.92 -19.74 2.67
N TYR A 656 -6.19 -18.77 2.11
CA TYR A 656 -6.53 -18.10 0.85
C TYR A 656 -5.77 -18.67 -0.36
N TRP A 657 -5.16 -19.84 -0.22
CA TRP A 657 -4.55 -20.56 -1.34
C TRP A 657 -5.58 -21.27 -2.23
N PHE A 658 -6.69 -21.76 -1.68
CA PHE A 658 -7.69 -22.52 -2.44
C PHE A 658 -7.06 -23.66 -3.29
N VAL A 659 -7.40 -23.75 -4.58
CA VAL A 659 -6.86 -24.76 -5.50
C VAL A 659 -5.72 -24.16 -6.31
N ARG A 660 -4.47 -24.50 -5.94
CA ARG A 660 -3.24 -24.00 -6.61
C ARG A 660 -3.15 -22.46 -6.66
N GLY A 661 -3.66 -21.77 -5.63
CA GLY A 661 -3.68 -20.31 -5.53
C GLY A 661 -4.90 -19.65 -6.19
N TRP A 662 -5.85 -20.42 -6.73
CA TRP A 662 -7.05 -19.92 -7.39
C TRP A 662 -8.31 -20.37 -6.66
N ASN A 663 -9.24 -19.45 -6.41
CA ASN A 663 -10.62 -19.79 -6.14
C ASN A 663 -11.37 -19.93 -7.47
N PRO A 664 -11.57 -21.16 -8.00
CA PRO A 664 -12.22 -21.35 -9.30
C PRO A 664 -13.66 -20.82 -9.31
N ARG A 665 -14.33 -20.77 -8.15
CA ARG A 665 -15.72 -20.28 -8.04
C ARG A 665 -15.80 -18.82 -8.44
N SER A 666 -14.98 -17.99 -7.84
CA SER A 666 -14.95 -16.54 -8.08
C SER A 666 -14.67 -16.23 -9.54
N VAL A 667 -13.69 -16.92 -10.13
CA VAL A 667 -13.34 -16.72 -11.54
C VAL A 667 -14.46 -17.16 -12.47
N VAL A 668 -15.01 -18.37 -12.27
CA VAL A 668 -16.10 -18.89 -13.10
C VAL A 668 -17.36 -18.04 -12.97
N VAL A 669 -17.75 -17.67 -11.75
CA VAL A 669 -18.93 -16.81 -11.51
C VAL A 669 -18.76 -15.45 -12.17
N THR A 670 -17.59 -14.84 -12.06
CA THR A 670 -17.31 -13.55 -12.69
C THR A 670 -17.42 -13.63 -14.22
N ILE A 671 -16.92 -14.70 -14.84
CA ILE A 671 -17.05 -14.89 -16.29
C ILE A 671 -18.50 -15.17 -16.68
N LEU A 672 -19.19 -16.09 -15.99
CA LEU A 672 -20.57 -16.48 -16.33
C LEU A 672 -21.56 -15.34 -16.13
N ALA A 673 -21.33 -14.45 -15.15
CA ALA A 673 -22.20 -13.30 -14.91
C ALA A 673 -22.16 -12.28 -16.05
N LEU A 674 -21.06 -12.23 -16.82
CA LEU A 674 -20.88 -11.32 -17.94
C LEU A 674 -21.61 -11.82 -19.21
N VAL A 675 -21.69 -13.13 -19.42
CA VAL A 675 -22.20 -13.77 -20.64
C VAL A 675 -23.56 -13.22 -21.12
N PRO A 676 -24.59 -13.01 -20.28
CA PRO A 676 -25.91 -12.60 -20.76
C PRO A 676 -25.93 -11.22 -21.44
N CYS A 677 -25.08 -10.29 -21.02
CA CYS A 677 -25.01 -8.94 -21.59
C CYS A 677 -23.93 -8.82 -22.67
N LEU A 678 -23.07 -9.83 -22.86
CA LEU A 678 -21.94 -9.79 -23.79
C LEU A 678 -22.36 -9.56 -25.27
N PRO A 679 -23.40 -10.23 -25.82
CA PRO A 679 -23.84 -9.95 -27.19
C PRO A 679 -24.29 -8.49 -27.34
N SER A 680 -25.05 -8.00 -26.38
CA SER A 680 -25.54 -6.62 -26.36
C SER A 680 -24.39 -5.61 -26.31
N PHE A 681 -23.38 -5.86 -25.47
CA PHE A 681 -22.17 -5.04 -25.39
C PHE A 681 -21.41 -5.04 -26.73
N ALA A 682 -21.22 -6.20 -27.36
CA ALA A 682 -20.56 -6.29 -28.65
C ALA A 682 -21.30 -5.48 -29.74
N ALA A 683 -22.64 -5.53 -29.76
CA ALA A 683 -23.44 -4.73 -30.69
C ALA A 683 -23.36 -3.22 -30.43
N THR A 684 -23.06 -2.77 -29.20
CA THR A 684 -22.84 -1.34 -28.95
C THR A 684 -21.50 -0.83 -29.49
N ILE A 685 -20.51 -1.72 -29.66
CA ILE A 685 -19.18 -1.38 -30.20
C ILE A 685 -19.16 -1.48 -31.73
N ALA A 686 -19.82 -2.51 -32.26
CA ALA A 686 -19.84 -2.82 -33.69
C ALA A 686 -21.29 -2.98 -34.20
N PRO A 687 -22.10 -1.90 -34.16
CA PRO A 687 -23.54 -1.97 -34.47
C PRO A 687 -23.79 -2.43 -35.90
N ASP A 688 -22.91 -2.09 -36.84
CA ASP A 688 -23.05 -2.44 -38.26
C ASP A 688 -22.69 -3.90 -38.58
N HIS A 689 -22.14 -4.64 -37.60
CA HIS A 689 -21.63 -6.01 -37.79
C HIS A 689 -22.44 -7.08 -37.04
N LEU A 690 -23.37 -6.69 -36.15
CA LEU A 690 -24.12 -7.59 -35.27
C LEU A 690 -25.62 -7.28 -35.30
N ASN A 691 -26.38 -8.08 -36.06
CA ASN A 691 -27.84 -7.99 -36.11
C ASN A 691 -28.47 -8.77 -34.95
N LEU A 692 -28.69 -8.10 -33.82
CA LEU A 692 -29.37 -8.69 -32.66
C LEU A 692 -30.86 -8.32 -32.62
N PRO A 693 -31.74 -9.20 -32.13
CA PRO A 693 -33.11 -8.84 -31.79
C PRO A 693 -33.17 -7.65 -30.82
N LEU A 694 -34.19 -6.80 -30.94
CA LEU A 694 -34.32 -5.56 -30.14
C LEU A 694 -34.21 -5.81 -28.62
N GLY A 695 -34.80 -6.90 -28.12
CA GLY A 695 -34.69 -7.27 -26.71
C GLY A 695 -33.25 -7.59 -26.29
N ALA A 696 -32.48 -8.27 -27.14
CA ALA A 696 -31.08 -8.58 -26.89
C ALA A 696 -30.19 -7.33 -26.92
N GLN A 697 -30.50 -6.33 -27.75
CA GLN A 697 -29.80 -5.02 -27.74
C GLN A 697 -30.07 -4.20 -26.48
N ARG A 698 -31.26 -4.36 -25.90
CA ARG A 698 -31.70 -3.63 -24.70
C ARG A 698 -31.10 -4.20 -23.41
N MET A 699 -30.56 -5.42 -23.43
CA MET A 699 -29.92 -6.05 -22.26
C MET A 699 -28.75 -5.22 -21.72
N PHE A 700 -28.03 -4.49 -22.57
CA PHE A 700 -26.93 -3.63 -22.11
C PHE A 700 -27.39 -2.44 -21.27
N TYR A 701 -28.64 -1.98 -21.44
CA TYR A 701 -29.23 -0.90 -20.63
C TYR A 701 -29.49 -1.32 -19.17
N LEU A 702 -29.32 -2.61 -18.84
CA LEU A 702 -29.44 -3.15 -17.49
C LEU A 702 -28.14 -3.83 -17.05
N SER A 703 -27.06 -3.64 -17.79
CA SER A 703 -25.83 -4.43 -17.68
C SER A 703 -25.27 -4.47 -16.27
N PHE A 704 -25.13 -3.34 -15.56
CA PHE A 704 -24.59 -3.34 -14.20
C PHE A 704 -25.45 -4.15 -13.24
N THR A 705 -26.76 -3.92 -13.25
CA THR A 705 -27.68 -4.52 -12.28
C THR A 705 -27.80 -6.02 -12.50
N VAL A 706 -27.91 -6.43 -13.76
CA VAL A 706 -28.01 -7.85 -14.15
C VAL A 706 -26.72 -8.58 -13.80
N THR A 707 -25.55 -8.06 -14.17
CA THR A 707 -24.29 -8.77 -13.88
C THR A 707 -23.98 -8.80 -12.38
N TYR A 708 -24.27 -7.73 -11.63
CA TYR A 708 -24.11 -7.70 -10.18
C TYR A 708 -25.02 -8.74 -9.51
N ALA A 709 -26.32 -8.74 -9.83
CA ALA A 709 -27.29 -9.65 -9.22
C ALA A 709 -26.99 -11.11 -9.56
N LEU A 710 -26.67 -11.41 -10.82
CA LEU A 710 -26.29 -12.76 -11.24
C LEU A 710 -25.02 -13.23 -10.54
N ALA A 711 -23.97 -12.41 -10.48
CA ALA A 711 -22.75 -12.76 -9.77
C ALA A 711 -23.00 -13.01 -8.28
N ALA A 712 -23.76 -12.13 -7.61
CA ALA A 712 -24.09 -12.28 -6.20
C ALA A 712 -24.83 -13.60 -5.92
N ILE A 713 -25.86 -13.90 -6.72
CA ILE A 713 -26.66 -15.12 -6.59
C ILE A 713 -25.82 -16.36 -6.89
N MET A 714 -25.12 -16.38 -8.02
CA MET A 714 -24.30 -17.53 -8.43
C MET A 714 -23.16 -17.79 -7.44
N TYR A 715 -22.51 -16.74 -6.93
CA TYR A 715 -21.46 -16.88 -5.92
C TYR A 715 -22.01 -17.49 -4.63
N TYR A 716 -23.12 -16.94 -4.11
CA TYR A 716 -23.76 -17.48 -2.91
C TYR A 716 -24.21 -18.94 -3.08
N VAL A 717 -24.92 -19.24 -4.17
CA VAL A 717 -25.40 -20.60 -4.47
C VAL A 717 -24.23 -21.58 -4.64
N SER A 718 -23.09 -21.14 -5.21
CA SER A 718 -21.92 -22.02 -5.35
C SER A 718 -21.41 -22.54 -4.00
N TYR A 719 -21.52 -21.75 -2.93
CA TYR A 719 -21.17 -22.15 -1.57
C TYR A 719 -22.22 -23.03 -0.88
N LEU A 720 -23.48 -22.96 -1.31
CA LEU A 720 -24.53 -23.88 -0.86
C LEU A 720 -24.39 -25.27 -1.50
N VAL A 721 -24.07 -25.31 -2.80
CA VAL A 721 -23.93 -26.57 -3.56
C VAL A 721 -22.61 -27.27 -3.25
N TRP A 722 -21.52 -26.50 -3.18
CA TRP A 722 -20.20 -26.99 -2.83
C TRP A 722 -19.69 -26.19 -1.64
N PRO A 723 -19.82 -26.64 -0.40
CA PRO A 723 -19.20 -25.97 0.74
C PRO A 723 -17.67 -26.01 0.61
N GLU A 724 -16.99 -24.96 1.05
CA GLU A 724 -15.53 -24.91 1.03
C GLU A 724 -14.96 -25.87 2.08
N LYS A 725 -14.04 -26.76 1.69
CA LYS A 725 -13.50 -27.82 2.56
C LYS A 725 -12.58 -27.29 3.69
N ALA A 726 -12.39 -25.98 3.81
CA ALA A 726 -11.50 -25.33 4.77
C ALA A 726 -12.11 -24.06 5.41
N ALA A 727 -13.43 -23.88 5.40
CA ALA A 727 -14.07 -23.09 6.46
C ALA A 727 -14.09 -24.01 7.68
N ALA A 728 -13.03 -23.95 8.50
CA ALA A 728 -12.88 -24.80 9.66
C ALA A 728 -14.19 -24.73 10.48
N LYS A 729 -14.70 -25.87 10.98
CA LYS A 729 -15.94 -25.94 11.79
C LYS A 729 -16.06 -24.83 12.86
N LYS A 730 -14.93 -24.28 13.32
CA LYS A 730 -14.77 -23.16 14.25
C LYS A 730 -15.25 -21.80 13.69
N GLU A 731 -15.04 -21.52 12.41
CA GLU A 731 -15.31 -20.22 11.76
C GLU A 731 -16.78 -19.99 11.41
N LEU A 732 -17.49 -21.07 11.06
CA LEU A 732 -18.95 -21.03 10.86
C LEU A 732 -19.68 -20.61 12.15
N GLY A 733 -19.06 -20.83 13.32
CA GLY A 733 -19.54 -20.43 14.63
C GLY A 733 -19.22 -18.99 15.03
N MET A 734 -18.30 -18.31 14.34
CA MET A 734 -17.90 -16.94 14.71
C MET A 734 -19.04 -15.95 14.50
N ARG A 735 -19.16 -14.98 15.40
CA ARG A 735 -20.08 -13.85 15.18
C ARG A 735 -19.55 -12.95 14.06
N PHE A 736 -20.40 -12.03 13.62
CA PHE A 736 -20.00 -11.09 12.58
C PHE A 736 -18.80 -10.25 13.06
N GLU A 737 -17.72 -10.23 12.28
CA GLU A 737 -16.46 -9.51 12.55
C GLU A 737 -15.78 -9.84 13.89
N GLN A 738 -16.01 -11.04 14.44
CA GLN A 738 -15.33 -11.47 15.67
C GLN A 738 -13.81 -11.39 15.56
N GLN A 739 -13.24 -11.88 14.45
CA GLN A 739 -11.79 -11.86 14.23
C GLN A 739 -11.23 -10.44 14.25
N ALA A 740 -11.96 -9.48 13.67
CA ALA A 740 -11.51 -8.10 13.66
C ALA A 740 -11.50 -7.48 15.06
N ASP A 741 -12.44 -7.88 15.92
CA ASP A 741 -12.47 -7.42 17.30
C ASP A 741 -11.30 -7.99 18.10
N GLU A 742 -10.93 -9.25 17.84
CA GLU A 742 -9.73 -9.91 18.40
C GLU A 742 -8.45 -9.18 17.93
N ASP A 743 -8.30 -8.92 16.64
CA ASP A 743 -7.16 -8.17 16.07
C ASP A 743 -7.03 -6.75 16.67
N ASP A 744 -8.15 -6.04 16.88
CA ASP A 744 -8.15 -4.70 17.51
C ASP A 744 -7.78 -4.74 19.00
N GLU A 745 -8.12 -5.82 19.69
CA GLU A 745 -7.77 -6.01 21.10
C GLU A 745 -6.28 -6.29 21.24
N GLU A 746 -5.71 -7.13 20.36
CA GLU A 746 -4.27 -7.36 20.26
C GLU A 746 -3.51 -6.06 19.93
N GLU A 747 -3.96 -5.27 18.94
CA GLU A 747 -3.34 -3.99 18.60
C GLU A 747 -3.38 -3.00 19.79
N ARG A 748 -4.52 -2.92 20.50
CA ARG A 748 -4.65 -2.06 21.69
C ARG A 748 -3.76 -2.52 22.83
N ARG A 749 -3.63 -3.84 23.04
CA ARG A 749 -2.73 -4.42 24.03
C ARG A 749 -1.27 -4.06 23.71
N ALA A 750 -0.85 -4.21 22.45
CA ALA A 750 0.48 -3.83 21.99
C ALA A 750 0.77 -2.33 22.21
N ILE A 751 -0.19 -1.45 21.90
CA ILE A 751 -0.05 0.00 22.13
C ILE A 751 0.08 0.32 23.62
N ARG A 752 -0.73 -0.30 24.49
CA ARG A 752 -0.67 -0.09 25.95
C ARG A 752 0.68 -0.53 26.52
N LEU A 753 1.21 -1.66 26.05
CA LEU A 753 2.51 -2.18 26.46
C LEU A 753 3.63 -1.21 26.07
N ARG A 754 3.64 -0.73 24.81
CA ARG A 754 4.63 0.28 24.37
C ARG A 754 4.53 1.59 25.15
N ALA A 755 3.32 2.07 25.46
CA ALA A 755 3.14 3.29 26.26
C ALA A 755 3.64 3.12 27.71
N ALA A 756 3.48 1.92 28.28
CA ALA A 756 4.01 1.59 29.60
C ALA A 756 5.55 1.51 29.60
N GLU A 757 6.17 1.06 28.51
CA GLU A 757 7.63 1.04 28.33
C GLU A 757 8.23 2.44 28.16
N ASP A 758 7.49 3.37 27.53
CA ASP A 758 7.93 4.75 27.30
C ASP A 758 7.76 5.67 28.53
N GLY A 759 7.19 5.18 29.64
CA GLY A 759 7.06 5.91 30.91
C GLY A 759 5.96 6.99 30.93
N ASP A 760 5.06 6.99 29.94
CA ASP A 760 3.87 7.84 29.95
C ASP A 760 2.83 7.22 30.90
N GLY A 761 2.67 7.82 32.08
CA GLY A 761 1.82 7.32 33.16
C GLY A 761 0.41 6.93 32.68
N VAL A 762 0.13 5.63 32.72
CA VAL A 762 -1.22 5.10 32.54
C VAL A 762 -1.93 5.18 33.89
N ASP A 763 -3.05 5.90 33.92
CA ASP A 763 -3.94 6.05 35.08
C ASP A 763 -4.44 4.65 35.51
N GLU A 764 -4.30 4.31 36.80
CA GLU A 764 -4.61 2.99 37.39
C GLU A 764 -6.11 2.61 37.38
N GLY A 765 -6.94 3.28 36.57
CA GLY A 765 -8.40 3.12 36.56
C GLY A 765 -8.96 2.06 35.60
N ASP A 766 -8.19 1.54 34.65
CA ASP A 766 -8.71 0.70 33.55
C ASP A 766 -8.30 -0.80 33.63
N VAL A 767 -7.80 -1.27 34.79
CA VAL A 767 -7.68 -2.70 35.08
C VAL A 767 -9.06 -3.25 35.42
N VAL A 768 -9.89 -3.48 34.40
CA VAL A 768 -11.14 -4.24 34.56
C VAL A 768 -10.81 -5.71 34.74
N GLU A 769 -11.32 -6.25 35.83
CA GLU A 769 -11.21 -7.62 36.35
C GLU A 769 -11.19 -8.71 35.27
N GLY A 770 -10.19 -9.58 35.38
CA GLY A 770 -10.09 -10.80 34.59
C GLY A 770 -11.31 -11.69 34.79
N LYS A 771 -11.92 -12.11 33.67
CA LYS A 771 -12.65 -13.36 33.62
C LYS A 771 -11.67 -14.47 33.28
N GLU A 772 -11.41 -15.32 34.25
CA GLU A 772 -10.80 -16.63 34.03
C GLU A 772 -11.64 -17.41 33.01
N TYR A 773 -11.02 -17.78 31.89
CA TYR A 773 -11.50 -18.88 31.06
C TYR A 773 -10.54 -20.06 31.32
N GLU A 774 -11.03 -21.08 32.01
CA GLU A 774 -10.42 -22.41 31.97
C GLU A 774 -10.47 -22.90 30.53
N VAL A 775 -9.29 -23.00 29.90
CA VAL A 775 -9.09 -23.75 28.67
C VAL A 775 -8.31 -25.00 29.05
N ASP A 776 -9.00 -26.13 29.03
CA ASP A 776 -8.43 -27.46 29.11
C ASP A 776 -7.29 -27.61 28.08
N GLY A 777 -6.08 -27.85 28.59
CA GLY A 777 -5.08 -28.70 27.96
C GLY A 777 -4.55 -28.29 26.59
N ALA A 778 -3.93 -27.11 26.47
CA ALA A 778 -2.76 -26.86 25.61
C ALA A 778 -2.28 -25.43 25.86
N LYS A 779 -1.17 -25.26 26.59
CA LYS A 779 -0.50 -23.97 26.71
C LYS A 779 0.25 -23.72 25.40
N THR A 780 -0.33 -22.90 24.53
CA THR A 780 0.39 -22.25 23.43
C THR A 780 0.64 -20.82 23.87
N ALA A 781 1.87 -20.54 24.30
CA ALA A 781 2.33 -19.19 24.57
C ALA A 781 2.54 -18.48 23.21
N VAL A 782 1.84 -17.37 23.01
CA VAL A 782 2.11 -16.43 21.93
C VAL A 782 2.99 -15.36 22.55
N MET A 783 4.27 -15.34 22.19
CA MET A 783 5.20 -14.29 22.60
C MET A 783 5.39 -13.22 21.51
N LEU A 784 5.48 -11.99 21.99
CA LEU A 784 5.52 -10.71 21.28
C LEU A 784 6.93 -10.34 20.86
N SER A 785 7.10 -9.63 19.73
CA SER A 785 8.19 -8.66 19.48
C SER A 785 8.07 -8.07 18.05
N PRO A 786 8.48 -6.82 17.77
CA PRO A 786 8.04 -5.54 18.34
C PRO A 786 6.97 -4.87 17.49
#